data_AF-L5KYN6-F1
#
_entry.id   AF-L5KYN6-F1
#
_cell.length_a   1.000
_cell.length_b   1.000
_cell.length_c   1.000
_cell.angle_alpha   90.00
_cell.angle_beta   90.00
_cell.angle_gamma   90.00
#
_symmetry.space_group_name_H-M   'P 1'
#
loop_
_entity.id
_entity.type
_entity.pdbx_description
1 polymer ?
#
loop_
_entity_poly.entity_id
_entity_poly.type
_entity_poly.pdbx_seq_one_letter_code
_entity_poly.pdbx_strand_id
1 'polypeptide(L)'
;MSPEEKVCKYCGVSYLILHEFKAMEEKMKAMEKEMKFYQGSVEREKRLQEKLQSLSQDFEQYKVDNESKTERIRDANIQLISQQNEFQRVQKELSHLQHELSIKQRQSQVFSKRLMEYKYSWDKILSFLTFTKREITSIKNEVYDHFQNWTSLKGEVFLQIKAISEKALTEIEILKKNLMVSQRNKVCLEEEMKNLKLLSDEAILRSQQIQTSKQQEVNLQTRCCDLQKEVLDLQHLVEVLELKLQKAVTELDKYKEKLMNKSNEADDCQRELRKLKFESIIFESRHTRLLKEKEDSLTACQQIYKTLQEELTTKKSQEEAIKRRINLAENELEITKALLNQTKEEVITLKNERELMLISHQKSIEQLQETLRQELLNDDNWREKIEAELTKERAQHLAEFEEQVLLFKEEAKLELDIEKEKHQEIIQKYKKEQEELQMKISDLISGATRDLKLEVANLEKKLHESRVQYTEESESKEKEIENLKNLVAEFESHLKKEIDNSDSVSEDLRKEIKQKSDELEKVMLAQTQLIQQFNQSQEENTFLQETVRRECEERFELTEALSQAREQLLELKKLSGSLPLSPCSLSQGSLTSAAVVSNQGERSLGRLSSEKGIKIPSLHGASKPTTSPTSGQPKGVSSSSLPTLPHPHPPKGRASSVNETRHRLAALLRRRLTQQ
;
A
#
# COMPACT_ATOMS: atom_id res chain seq x y z
N MET A 1 109.68 14.44 -156.74
CA MET A 1 110.86 14.86 -157.53
C MET A 1 111.34 13.66 -158.33
N SER A 2 111.76 13.88 -159.57
CA SER A 2 112.34 12.85 -160.45
C SER A 2 113.75 12.44 -159.98
N PRO A 3 114.28 11.26 -160.40
CA PRO A 3 115.39 10.62 -159.70
C PRO A 3 116.69 10.60 -160.53
N GLU A 4 117.48 11.66 -160.48
CA GLU A 4 118.88 11.66 -160.96
C GLU A 4 119.75 12.56 -160.06
N GLU A 5 121.02 12.16 -159.87
CA GLU A 5 122.07 12.80 -159.06
C GLU A 5 121.69 13.38 -157.67
N LYS A 6 121.98 12.67 -156.56
CA LYS A 6 122.61 13.22 -155.31
C LYS A 6 123.36 12.15 -154.50
N VAL A 7 124.38 11.53 -155.08
CA VAL A 7 125.39 10.76 -154.31
C VAL A 7 126.45 11.73 -153.77
N CYS A 8 126.81 11.65 -152.48
CA CYS A 8 127.76 12.57 -151.88
C CYS A 8 129.21 12.27 -152.31
N LYS A 9 129.81 13.17 -153.11
CA LYS A 9 131.20 13.11 -153.63
C LYS A 9 132.32 13.10 -152.58
N TYR A 10 132.01 13.10 -151.29
CA TYR A 10 133.00 13.03 -150.19
C TYR A 10 132.80 11.88 -149.20
N CYS A 11 131.73 11.08 -149.30
CA CYS A 11 131.52 9.94 -148.38
C CYS A 11 130.79 8.72 -148.97
N GLY A 12 130.29 8.76 -150.21
CA GLY A 12 129.76 7.58 -150.91
C GLY A 12 128.44 6.99 -150.38
N VAL A 13 127.92 7.47 -149.24
CA VAL A 13 126.65 6.99 -148.67
C VAL A 13 125.46 7.49 -149.50
N SER A 14 124.55 6.58 -149.86
CA SER A 14 123.28 6.92 -150.52
C SER A 14 122.32 7.59 -149.53
N TYR A 15 121.70 8.70 -149.95
CA TYR A 15 120.76 9.47 -149.13
C TYR A 15 119.53 8.66 -148.67
N LEU A 16 119.21 7.56 -149.37
CA LEU A 16 118.17 6.60 -149.00
C LEU A 16 118.46 5.91 -147.65
N ILE A 17 119.69 5.43 -147.44
CA ILE A 17 120.05 4.65 -146.24
C ILE A 17 119.89 5.51 -144.97
N LEU A 18 120.30 6.78 -145.02
CA LEU A 18 120.14 7.70 -143.90
C LEU A 18 118.66 8.02 -143.61
N HIS A 19 117.83 8.09 -144.66
CA HIS A 19 116.39 8.28 -144.52
C HIS A 19 115.69 7.04 -143.93
N GLU A 20 116.11 5.83 -144.32
CA GLU A 20 115.59 4.57 -143.79
C GLU A 20 115.97 4.37 -142.32
N PHE A 21 117.22 4.63 -141.93
CA PHE A 21 117.61 4.60 -140.51
C PHE A 21 116.81 5.62 -139.68
N LYS A 22 116.61 6.85 -140.18
CA LYS A 22 115.80 7.85 -139.48
C LYS A 22 114.31 7.46 -139.41
N ALA A 23 113.78 6.81 -140.44
CA ALA A 23 112.42 6.27 -140.43
C ALA A 23 112.27 5.09 -139.45
N MET A 24 113.30 4.26 -139.27
CA MET A 24 113.33 3.24 -138.23
C MET A 24 113.47 3.85 -136.83
N GLU A 25 114.26 4.90 -136.65
CA GLU A 25 114.42 5.61 -135.39
C GLU A 25 113.09 6.26 -134.93
N GLU A 26 112.38 6.94 -135.83
CA GLU A 26 111.05 7.49 -135.52
C GLU A 26 109.99 6.41 -135.29
N LYS A 27 110.03 5.28 -136.02
CA LYS A 27 109.20 4.10 -135.71
C LYS A 27 109.50 3.51 -134.33
N MET A 28 110.78 3.44 -133.94
CA MET A 28 111.19 2.95 -132.63
C MET A 28 110.72 3.90 -131.51
N LYS A 29 110.84 5.22 -131.70
CA LYS A 29 110.29 6.23 -130.78
C LYS A 29 108.75 6.20 -130.70
N ALA A 30 108.07 5.89 -131.80
CA ALA A 30 106.61 5.69 -131.79
C ALA A 30 106.24 4.44 -130.98
N MET A 31 106.88 3.32 -131.26
CA MET A 31 106.70 2.05 -130.55
C MET A 31 107.03 2.16 -129.04
N GLU A 32 108.06 2.92 -128.68
CA GLU A 32 108.41 3.16 -127.27
C GLU A 32 107.38 4.05 -126.56
N LYS A 33 106.77 5.03 -127.25
CA LYS A 33 105.64 5.81 -126.74
C LYS A 33 104.39 4.96 -126.56
N GLU A 34 104.08 4.08 -127.52
CA GLU A 34 102.99 3.13 -127.43
C GLU A 34 103.20 2.15 -126.26
N MET A 35 104.40 1.58 -126.12
CA MET A 35 104.74 0.66 -125.03
C MET A 35 104.62 1.33 -123.65
N LYS A 36 105.08 2.58 -123.51
CA LYS A 36 104.89 3.39 -122.28
C LYS A 36 103.41 3.72 -122.03
N PHE A 37 102.62 4.00 -123.07
CA PHE A 37 101.18 4.19 -122.95
C PHE A 37 100.46 2.93 -122.49
N TYR A 38 100.78 1.76 -123.07
CA TYR A 38 100.22 0.47 -122.69
C TYR A 38 100.63 0.07 -121.27
N GLN A 39 101.90 0.23 -120.87
CA GLN A 39 102.34 -0.04 -119.50
C GLN A 39 101.61 0.87 -118.50
N GLY A 40 101.52 2.17 -118.78
CA GLY A 40 100.71 3.09 -117.98
C GLY A 40 99.22 2.73 -117.94
N SER A 41 98.71 2.02 -118.96
CA SER A 41 97.34 1.48 -118.97
C SER A 41 97.18 0.22 -118.11
N VAL A 42 98.14 -0.70 -118.16
CA VAL A 42 98.16 -1.89 -117.27
C VAL A 42 98.27 -1.46 -115.80
N GLU A 43 99.06 -0.44 -115.49
CA GLU A 43 99.11 0.10 -114.12
C GLU A 43 97.83 0.86 -113.72
N ARG A 44 97.12 1.51 -114.65
CA ARG A 44 95.78 2.06 -114.37
C ARG A 44 94.79 0.93 -114.09
N GLU A 45 94.79 -0.11 -114.91
CA GLU A 45 93.91 -1.28 -114.75
C GLU A 45 94.16 -1.99 -113.42
N LYS A 46 95.43 -2.25 -113.05
CA LYS A 46 95.78 -2.84 -111.75
C LYS A 46 95.28 -1.99 -110.58
N ARG A 47 95.45 -0.66 -110.63
CA ARG A 47 94.94 0.26 -109.59
C ARG A 47 93.41 0.35 -109.56
N LEU A 48 92.73 0.12 -110.69
CA LEU A 48 91.27 0.00 -110.74
C LEU A 48 90.80 -1.34 -110.16
N GLN A 49 91.50 -2.44 -110.45
CA GLN A 49 91.22 -3.77 -109.92
C GLN A 49 91.45 -3.85 -108.40
N GLU A 50 92.54 -3.25 -107.89
CA GLU A 50 92.82 -3.11 -106.46
C GLU A 50 91.72 -2.30 -105.75
N LYS A 51 91.26 -1.19 -106.34
CA LYS A 51 90.12 -0.40 -105.83
C LYS A 51 88.79 -1.13 -105.91
N LEU A 52 88.57 -1.95 -106.94
CA LEU A 52 87.36 -2.75 -107.09
C LEU A 52 87.31 -3.84 -106.00
N GLN A 53 88.47 -4.44 -105.69
CA GLN A 53 88.59 -5.41 -104.60
C GLN A 53 88.35 -4.77 -103.22
N SER A 54 88.94 -3.59 -102.94
CA SER A 54 88.67 -2.90 -101.66
C SER A 54 87.20 -2.49 -101.54
N LEU A 55 86.61 -1.90 -102.60
CA LEU A 55 85.21 -1.49 -102.60
C LEU A 55 84.25 -2.68 -102.46
N SER A 56 84.62 -3.85 -102.99
CA SER A 56 83.86 -5.10 -102.80
C SER A 56 83.97 -5.64 -101.37
N GLN A 57 85.09 -5.45 -100.68
CA GLN A 57 85.25 -5.81 -99.26
C GLN A 57 84.47 -4.84 -98.37
N ASP A 58 84.56 -3.53 -98.64
CA ASP A 58 83.77 -2.49 -97.95
C ASP A 58 82.26 -2.74 -98.11
N PHE A 59 81.81 -3.16 -99.29
CA PHE A 59 80.41 -3.47 -99.57
C PHE A 59 79.89 -4.70 -98.79
N GLU A 60 80.64 -5.80 -98.76
CA GLU A 60 80.25 -6.98 -97.97
C GLU A 60 80.33 -6.70 -96.45
N GLN A 61 81.30 -5.90 -95.99
CA GLN A 61 81.37 -5.46 -94.59
C GLN A 61 80.19 -4.55 -94.21
N TYR A 62 79.77 -3.65 -95.10
CA TYR A 62 78.57 -2.82 -94.93
C TYR A 62 77.30 -3.68 -94.90
N LYS A 63 77.19 -4.69 -95.77
CA LYS A 63 76.07 -5.63 -95.82
C LYS A 63 75.94 -6.42 -94.52
N VAL A 64 77.03 -6.98 -93.99
CA VAL A 64 77.05 -7.71 -92.70
C VAL A 64 76.68 -6.78 -91.52
N ASP A 65 77.18 -5.53 -91.49
CA ASP A 65 76.78 -4.56 -90.47
C ASP A 65 75.28 -4.20 -90.59
N ASN A 66 74.76 -4.01 -91.80
CA ASN A 66 73.34 -3.75 -92.05
C ASN A 66 72.43 -4.94 -91.67
N GLU A 67 72.87 -6.17 -91.93
CA GLU A 67 72.22 -7.40 -91.44
C GLU A 67 72.22 -7.43 -89.89
N SER A 68 73.36 -7.12 -89.24
CA SER A 68 73.44 -7.03 -87.77
C SER A 68 72.56 -5.91 -87.17
N LYS A 69 72.37 -4.80 -87.90
CA LYS A 69 71.50 -3.68 -87.50
C LYS A 69 70.03 -4.05 -87.63
N THR A 70 69.65 -4.69 -88.73
CA THR A 70 68.27 -5.13 -88.95
C THR A 70 67.85 -6.30 -88.04
N GLU A 71 68.78 -7.13 -87.57
CA GLU A 71 68.53 -8.10 -86.50
C GLU A 71 68.28 -7.40 -85.15
N ARG A 72 69.20 -6.51 -84.73
CA ARG A 72 69.03 -5.72 -83.49
C ARG A 72 67.74 -4.88 -83.46
N ILE A 73 67.31 -4.36 -84.62
CA ILE A 73 66.03 -3.66 -84.76
C ILE A 73 64.84 -4.61 -84.61
N ARG A 74 64.92 -5.85 -85.12
CA ARG A 74 63.89 -6.88 -84.94
C ARG A 74 63.78 -7.31 -83.47
N ASP A 75 64.90 -7.56 -82.79
CA ASP A 75 64.93 -7.88 -81.35
C ASP A 75 64.33 -6.74 -80.51
N ALA A 76 64.76 -5.49 -80.75
CA ALA A 76 64.23 -4.33 -80.04
C ALA A 76 62.73 -4.12 -80.29
N ASN A 77 62.25 -4.39 -81.50
CA ASN A 77 60.81 -4.33 -81.82
C ASN A 77 60.01 -5.43 -81.12
N ILE A 78 60.55 -6.65 -81.01
CA ILE A 78 59.93 -7.74 -80.23
C ILE A 78 59.83 -7.37 -78.75
N GLN A 79 60.90 -6.80 -78.16
CA GLN A 79 60.90 -6.33 -76.77
C GLN A 79 59.92 -5.17 -76.54
N LEU A 80 59.84 -4.23 -77.48
CA LEU A 80 58.87 -3.12 -77.41
C LEU A 80 57.43 -3.61 -77.52
N ILE A 81 57.16 -4.62 -78.35
CA ILE A 81 55.84 -5.28 -78.43
C ILE A 81 55.52 -6.03 -77.13
N SER A 82 56.48 -6.73 -76.50
CA SER A 82 56.23 -7.40 -75.22
C SER A 82 55.95 -6.41 -74.10
N GLN A 83 56.73 -5.33 -73.98
CA GLN A 83 56.48 -4.26 -73.00
C GLN A 83 55.13 -3.56 -73.23
N GLN A 84 54.75 -3.31 -74.49
CA GLN A 84 53.44 -2.73 -74.83
C GLN A 84 52.27 -3.65 -74.43
N ASN A 85 52.44 -4.98 -74.58
CA ASN A 85 51.45 -5.97 -74.13
C ASN A 85 51.37 -6.05 -72.60
N GLU A 86 52.49 -5.92 -71.88
CA GLU A 86 52.52 -5.85 -70.42
C GLU A 86 51.88 -4.57 -69.88
N PHE A 87 52.17 -3.42 -70.49
CA PHE A 87 51.53 -2.15 -70.15
C PHE A 87 50.00 -2.23 -70.33
N GLN A 88 49.52 -2.79 -71.44
CA GLN A 88 48.09 -3.02 -71.65
C GLN A 88 47.45 -4.00 -70.65
N ARG A 89 48.22 -4.95 -70.11
CA ARG A 89 47.76 -5.86 -69.05
C ARG A 89 47.58 -5.08 -67.73
N VAL A 90 48.63 -4.38 -67.30
CA VAL A 90 48.62 -3.56 -66.07
C VAL A 90 47.55 -2.47 -66.13
N GLN A 91 47.32 -1.85 -67.31
CA GLN A 91 46.26 -0.86 -67.50
C GLN A 91 44.85 -1.47 -67.31
N LYS A 92 44.62 -2.72 -67.76
CA LYS A 92 43.35 -3.44 -67.55
C LYS A 92 43.16 -3.83 -66.09
N GLU A 93 44.22 -4.30 -65.42
CA GLU A 93 44.22 -4.64 -64.00
C GLU A 93 43.96 -3.41 -63.12
N LEU A 94 44.61 -2.27 -63.40
CA LEU A 94 44.37 -0.99 -62.74
C LEU A 94 42.91 -0.52 -62.93
N SER A 95 42.38 -0.65 -64.15
CA SER A 95 40.97 -0.31 -64.46
C SER A 95 39.99 -1.19 -63.67
N HIS A 96 40.29 -2.48 -63.54
CA HIS A 96 39.48 -3.42 -62.74
C HIS A 96 39.52 -3.07 -61.25
N LEU A 97 40.71 -2.79 -60.70
CA LEU A 97 40.88 -2.42 -59.29
C LEU A 97 40.22 -1.07 -58.96
N GLN A 98 40.27 -0.09 -59.86
CA GLN A 98 39.51 1.16 -59.73
C GLN A 98 37.99 0.91 -59.70
N HIS A 99 37.49 -0.01 -60.53
CA HIS A 99 36.07 -0.38 -60.52
C HIS A 99 35.67 -1.09 -59.23
N GLU A 100 36.46 -2.06 -58.75
CA GLU A 100 36.17 -2.72 -57.46
C GLU A 100 36.25 -1.73 -56.29
N LEU A 101 37.25 -0.84 -56.26
CA LEU A 101 37.35 0.22 -55.26
C LEU A 101 36.09 1.10 -55.24
N SER A 102 35.55 1.48 -56.41
CA SER A 102 34.29 2.22 -56.51
C SER A 102 33.09 1.41 -55.96
N ILE A 103 33.05 0.10 -56.19
CA ILE A 103 32.04 -0.79 -55.58
C ILE A 103 32.19 -0.82 -54.05
N LYS A 104 33.40 -1.01 -53.51
CA LYS A 104 33.63 -1.01 -52.05
C LYS A 104 33.30 0.35 -51.42
N GLN A 105 33.61 1.46 -52.09
CA GLN A 105 33.23 2.80 -51.65
C GLN A 105 31.70 2.96 -51.58
N ARG A 106 30.96 2.53 -52.61
CA ARG A 106 29.49 2.54 -52.60
C ARG A 106 28.92 1.63 -51.51
N GLN A 107 29.49 0.44 -51.29
CA GLN A 107 29.11 -0.44 -50.19
C GLN A 107 29.36 0.23 -48.83
N SER A 108 30.51 0.86 -48.64
CA SER A 108 30.85 1.63 -47.43
C SER A 108 29.92 2.83 -47.24
N GLN A 109 29.49 3.51 -48.31
CA GLN A 109 28.47 4.56 -48.23
C GLN A 109 27.08 4.01 -47.85
N VAL A 110 26.69 2.82 -48.33
CA VAL A 110 25.44 2.16 -47.92
C VAL A 110 25.52 1.67 -46.47
N PHE A 111 26.65 1.14 -46.01
CA PHE A 111 26.85 0.77 -44.61
C PHE A 111 26.94 2.00 -43.70
N SER A 112 27.59 3.08 -44.15
CA SER A 112 27.62 4.37 -43.47
C SER A 112 26.22 4.97 -43.39
N LYS A 113 25.41 4.93 -44.47
CA LYS A 113 24.01 5.33 -44.40
C LYS A 113 23.21 4.41 -43.46
N ARG A 114 23.40 3.09 -43.51
CA ARG A 114 22.76 2.14 -42.58
C ARG A 114 23.20 2.28 -41.12
N LEU A 115 24.42 2.77 -40.86
CA LEU A 115 24.93 3.01 -39.50
C LEU A 115 24.64 4.43 -39.03
N MET A 116 24.55 5.41 -39.93
CA MET A 116 23.85 6.65 -39.66
C MET A 116 22.41 6.32 -39.33
N GLU A 117 21.74 5.43 -40.07
CA GLU A 117 20.39 4.90 -39.82
C GLU A 117 20.31 4.11 -38.50
N TYR A 118 21.29 3.27 -38.13
CA TYR A 118 21.27 2.55 -36.85
C TYR A 118 21.73 3.40 -35.65
N LYS A 119 22.64 4.38 -35.79
CA LYS A 119 22.81 5.42 -34.75
C LYS A 119 21.54 6.23 -34.66
N TYR A 120 21.02 6.70 -35.79
CA TYR A 120 19.66 7.18 -36.03
C TYR A 120 18.62 6.15 -35.55
N SER A 121 18.94 5.14 -34.74
CA SER A 121 18.02 4.14 -34.20
C SER A 121 18.04 3.93 -32.66
N TRP A 122 18.88 4.62 -31.87
CA TRP A 122 18.92 4.50 -30.38
C TRP A 122 18.49 5.69 -29.47
N ASP A 123 18.99 6.93 -29.64
CA ASP A 123 18.84 8.00 -28.62
C ASP A 123 17.42 8.65 -28.49
N LYS A 124 16.51 8.52 -29.46
CA LYS A 124 15.12 9.04 -29.32
C LYS A 124 14.22 8.03 -28.59
N ILE A 125 14.52 6.71 -28.52
CA ILE A 125 13.95 5.83 -27.47
C ILE A 125 14.79 5.77 -26.22
N LEU A 126 16.05 6.18 -26.24
CA LEU A 126 16.60 6.71 -24.98
C LEU A 126 15.72 7.87 -24.48
N SER A 127 15.17 8.71 -25.37
CA SER A 127 14.19 9.75 -25.00
C SER A 127 12.81 9.21 -24.58
N PHE A 128 12.23 8.21 -25.25
CA PHE A 128 10.95 7.60 -24.84
C PHE A 128 11.10 6.77 -23.55
N LEU A 129 12.18 6.02 -23.37
CA LEU A 129 12.47 5.24 -22.16
C LEU A 129 12.77 6.17 -20.97
N THR A 130 13.50 7.28 -21.17
CA THR A 130 13.67 8.32 -20.14
C THR A 130 12.43 9.19 -19.92
N PHE A 131 11.51 9.28 -20.89
CA PHE A 131 10.17 9.82 -20.68
C PHE A 131 9.34 8.88 -19.81
N THR A 132 9.13 7.63 -20.23
CA THR A 132 8.41 6.60 -19.46
C THR A 132 8.98 6.42 -18.05
N LYS A 133 10.31 6.51 -17.86
CA LYS A 133 10.94 6.50 -16.53
C LYS A 133 10.55 7.72 -15.67
N ARG A 134 10.39 8.90 -16.27
CA ARG A 134 9.88 10.10 -15.57
C ARG A 134 8.40 9.94 -15.21
N GLU A 135 7.56 9.49 -16.14
CA GLU A 135 6.14 9.22 -15.88
C GLU A 135 5.94 8.20 -14.75
N ILE A 136 6.65 7.07 -14.79
CA ILE A 136 6.65 6.06 -13.70
C ILE A 136 7.13 6.66 -12.37
N THR A 137 8.05 7.63 -12.40
CA THR A 137 8.52 8.34 -11.19
C THR A 137 7.45 9.31 -10.66
N SER A 138 6.72 10.01 -11.54
CA SER A 138 5.58 10.86 -11.14
C SER A 138 4.49 10.02 -10.49
N ILE A 139 4.03 8.97 -11.18
CA ILE A 139 3.01 8.03 -10.69
C ILE A 139 3.43 7.41 -9.34
N LYS A 140 4.70 7.03 -9.18
CA LYS A 140 5.22 6.53 -7.90
C LYS A 140 5.09 7.57 -6.78
N ASN A 141 5.42 8.83 -7.06
CA ASN A 141 5.35 9.91 -6.07
C ASN A 141 3.88 10.24 -5.74
N GLU A 142 3.01 10.35 -6.74
CA GLU A 142 1.56 10.55 -6.57
C GLU A 142 0.93 9.43 -5.73
N VAL A 143 1.26 8.16 -6.00
CA VAL A 143 0.80 7.01 -5.19
C VAL A 143 1.33 7.07 -3.76
N TYR A 144 2.58 7.52 -3.56
CA TYR A 144 3.14 7.70 -2.22
C TYR A 144 2.45 8.83 -1.46
N ASP A 145 2.22 9.98 -2.09
CA ASP A 145 1.52 11.12 -1.48
C ASP A 145 0.05 10.79 -1.17
N HIS A 146 -0.64 10.08 -2.07
CA HIS A 146 -1.97 9.54 -1.80
C HIS A 146 -1.98 8.55 -0.62
N PHE A 147 -0.95 7.70 -0.49
CA PHE A 147 -0.82 6.78 0.65
C PHE A 147 -0.57 7.52 1.98
N GLN A 148 0.24 8.59 1.98
CA GLN A 148 0.45 9.44 3.16
C GLN A 148 -0.83 10.20 3.54
N ASN A 149 -1.53 10.79 2.55
CA ASN A 149 -2.82 11.46 2.76
C ASN A 149 -3.88 10.50 3.31
N TRP A 150 -3.97 9.28 2.78
CA TRP A 150 -4.85 8.23 3.32
C TRP A 150 -4.47 7.82 4.74
N THR A 151 -3.17 7.70 5.04
CA THR A 151 -2.69 7.36 6.39
C THR A 151 -3.02 8.46 7.40
N SER A 152 -2.89 9.72 7.02
CA SER A 152 -3.29 10.88 7.82
C SER A 152 -4.81 10.89 8.07
N LEU A 153 -5.63 10.76 7.01
CA LEU A 153 -7.09 10.71 7.10
C LEU A 153 -7.58 9.54 7.97
N LYS A 154 -6.96 8.36 7.84
CA LYS A 154 -7.24 7.20 8.70
C LYS A 154 -6.95 7.50 10.18
N GLY A 155 -5.86 8.23 10.46
CA GLY A 155 -5.53 8.70 11.80
C GLY A 155 -6.59 9.68 12.35
N GLU A 156 -6.99 10.67 11.55
CA GLU A 156 -8.02 11.65 11.94
C GLU A 156 -9.37 10.97 12.19
N VAL A 157 -9.83 10.11 11.27
CA VAL A 157 -11.09 9.35 11.42
C VAL A 157 -11.06 8.47 12.66
N PHE A 158 -9.91 7.84 12.99
CA PHE A 158 -9.78 7.07 14.23
C PHE A 158 -9.89 7.95 15.49
N LEU A 159 -9.29 9.14 15.48
CA LEU A 159 -9.43 10.12 16.57
C LEU A 159 -10.86 10.64 16.70
N GLN A 160 -11.55 10.92 15.59
CA GLN A 160 -12.96 11.32 15.60
C GLN A 160 -13.86 10.19 16.14
N ILE A 161 -13.68 8.94 15.69
CA ILE A 161 -14.41 7.77 16.21
C ILE A 161 -14.17 7.60 17.71
N LYS A 162 -12.93 7.76 18.18
CA LYS A 162 -12.59 7.70 19.60
C LYS A 162 -13.30 8.81 20.40
N ALA A 163 -13.23 10.06 19.96
CA ALA A 163 -13.90 11.17 20.64
C ALA A 163 -15.44 11.01 20.67
N ILE A 164 -16.03 10.48 19.60
CA ILE A 164 -17.47 10.15 19.53
C ILE A 164 -17.81 9.02 20.51
N SER A 165 -17.00 7.97 20.61
CA SER A 165 -17.27 6.85 21.53
C SER A 165 -17.08 7.24 23.00
N GLU A 166 -16.06 8.04 23.32
CA GLU A 166 -15.86 8.63 24.66
C GLU A 166 -17.05 9.52 25.06
N LYS A 167 -17.50 10.41 24.16
CA LYS A 167 -18.71 11.21 24.39
C LYS A 167 -19.94 10.33 24.62
N ALA A 168 -20.20 9.36 23.75
CA ALA A 168 -21.34 8.46 23.86
C ALA A 168 -21.34 7.68 25.18
N LEU A 169 -20.17 7.21 25.65
CA LEU A 169 -20.04 6.57 26.96
C LEU A 169 -20.40 7.51 28.11
N THR A 170 -19.92 8.76 28.11
CA THR A 170 -20.31 9.74 29.14
C THR A 170 -21.80 10.09 29.11
N GLU A 171 -22.40 10.17 27.93
CA GLU A 171 -23.84 10.44 27.74
C GLU A 171 -24.69 9.27 28.22
N ILE A 172 -24.29 8.02 27.93
CA ILE A 172 -24.89 6.80 28.50
C ILE A 172 -24.79 6.78 30.03
N GLU A 173 -23.66 7.21 30.61
CA GLU A 173 -23.49 7.26 32.07
C GLU A 173 -24.40 8.33 32.72
N ILE A 174 -24.57 9.49 32.08
CA ILE A 174 -25.51 10.54 32.51
C ILE A 174 -26.95 10.04 32.41
N LEU A 175 -27.35 9.41 31.30
CA LEU A 175 -28.68 8.83 31.13
C LEU A 175 -28.95 7.72 32.16
N LYS A 176 -27.94 6.89 32.49
CA LYS A 176 -28.02 5.87 33.55
C LYS A 176 -28.21 6.51 34.93
N LYS A 177 -27.52 7.60 35.25
CA LYS A 177 -27.72 8.38 36.50
C LYS A 177 -29.13 8.96 36.57
N ASN A 178 -29.61 9.58 35.48
CA ASN A 178 -30.96 10.15 35.40
C ASN A 178 -32.05 9.09 35.52
N LEU A 179 -31.88 7.93 34.88
CA LEU A 179 -32.79 6.78 35.01
C LEU A 179 -32.85 6.30 36.47
N MET A 180 -31.71 6.17 37.15
CA MET A 180 -31.66 5.80 38.58
C MET A 180 -32.29 6.84 39.51
N VAL A 181 -32.35 8.12 39.15
CA VAL A 181 -33.12 9.14 39.89
C VAL A 181 -34.61 8.98 39.62
N SER A 182 -35.02 8.87 38.35
CA SER A 182 -36.41 8.65 37.95
C SER A 182 -37.01 7.39 38.59
N GLN A 183 -36.25 6.30 38.65
CA GLN A 183 -36.64 5.04 39.29
C GLN A 183 -36.94 5.21 40.78
N ARG A 184 -36.16 6.03 41.51
CA ARG A 184 -36.41 6.33 42.93
C ARG A 184 -37.64 7.22 43.11
N ASN A 185 -37.77 8.27 42.30
CA ASN A 185 -38.93 9.16 42.34
C ASN A 185 -40.23 8.39 42.06
N LYS A 186 -40.20 7.45 41.11
CA LYS A 186 -41.31 6.53 40.86
C LYS A 186 -41.70 5.74 42.12
N VAL A 187 -40.73 5.12 42.81
CA VAL A 187 -41.01 4.32 44.02
C VAL A 187 -41.57 5.17 45.15
N CYS A 188 -41.08 6.40 45.34
CA CYS A 188 -41.68 7.35 46.29
C CYS A 188 -43.14 7.67 45.93
N LEU A 189 -43.43 7.99 44.67
CA LEU A 189 -44.79 8.29 44.21
C LEU A 189 -45.74 7.07 44.30
N GLU A 190 -45.24 5.86 44.06
CA GLU A 190 -46.01 4.62 44.26
C GLU A 190 -46.33 4.39 45.75
N GLU A 191 -45.46 4.80 46.68
CA GLU A 191 -45.71 4.72 48.12
C GLU A 191 -46.64 5.84 48.62
N GLU A 192 -46.46 7.07 48.14
CA GLU A 192 -47.38 8.20 48.39
C GLU A 192 -48.80 7.86 47.91
N MET A 193 -48.95 7.22 46.74
CA MET A 193 -50.26 6.82 46.23
C MET A 193 -50.93 5.74 47.10
N LYS A 194 -50.18 4.79 47.67
CA LYS A 194 -50.72 3.83 48.66
C LYS A 194 -51.23 4.54 49.90
N ASN A 195 -50.44 5.47 50.44
CA ASN A 195 -50.80 6.23 51.64
C ASN A 195 -52.03 7.12 51.40
N LEU A 196 -52.10 7.81 50.25
CA LEU A 196 -53.29 8.58 49.85
C LEU A 196 -54.52 7.69 49.67
N LYS A 197 -54.36 6.46 49.16
CA LYS A 197 -55.46 5.51 49.07
C LYS A 197 -55.96 5.05 50.44
N LEU A 198 -55.07 4.71 51.37
CA LEU A 198 -55.45 4.36 52.75
C LEU A 198 -56.19 5.50 53.44
N LEU A 199 -55.72 6.75 53.28
CA LEU A 199 -56.39 7.94 53.81
C LEU A 199 -57.76 8.18 53.16
N SER A 200 -57.91 7.90 51.86
CA SER A 200 -59.20 7.95 51.16
C SER A 200 -60.17 6.90 51.70
N ASP A 201 -59.71 5.66 51.86
CA ASP A 201 -60.52 4.54 52.35
C ASP A 201 -60.99 4.79 53.80
N GLU A 202 -60.13 5.38 54.67
CA GLU A 202 -60.54 5.79 56.01
C GLU A 202 -61.49 7.01 56.01
N ALA A 203 -61.29 7.99 55.13
CA ALA A 203 -62.20 9.13 54.99
C ALA A 203 -63.62 8.70 54.55
N ILE A 204 -63.72 7.68 53.69
CA ILE A 204 -65.00 7.05 53.32
C ILE A 204 -65.62 6.36 54.54
N LEU A 205 -64.85 5.59 55.32
CA LEU A 205 -65.33 4.92 56.53
C LEU A 205 -65.86 5.92 57.58
N ARG A 206 -65.12 7.00 57.85
CA ARG A 206 -65.56 8.08 58.76
C ARG A 206 -66.83 8.77 58.24
N SER A 207 -66.98 8.94 56.93
CA SER A 207 -68.19 9.52 56.33
C SER A 207 -69.43 8.63 56.56
N GLN A 208 -69.27 7.31 56.44
CA GLN A 208 -70.33 6.34 56.77
C GLN A 208 -70.69 6.37 58.27
N GLN A 209 -69.70 6.51 59.16
CA GLN A 209 -69.91 6.64 60.60
C GLN A 209 -70.65 7.94 60.98
N ILE A 210 -70.35 9.06 60.32
CA ILE A 210 -71.09 10.32 60.50
C ILE A 210 -72.55 10.16 60.05
N GLN A 211 -72.79 9.43 58.96
CA GLN A 211 -74.15 9.18 58.46
C GLN A 211 -74.99 8.32 59.41
N THR A 212 -74.41 7.31 60.07
CA THR A 212 -75.11 6.52 61.10
C THR A 212 -75.31 7.32 62.40
N SER A 213 -74.34 8.14 62.82
CA SER A 213 -74.49 9.06 63.96
C SER A 213 -75.62 10.06 63.74
N LYS A 214 -75.76 10.60 62.51
CA LYS A 214 -76.85 11.53 62.15
C LYS A 214 -78.23 10.87 62.19
N GLN A 215 -78.33 9.56 61.95
CA GLN A 215 -79.57 8.82 62.13
C GLN A 215 -79.94 8.66 63.61
N GLN A 216 -78.96 8.60 64.52
CA GLN A 216 -79.20 8.60 65.98
C GLN A 216 -79.62 9.98 66.49
N GLU A 217 -79.04 11.06 65.95
CA GLU A 217 -79.42 12.45 66.25
C GLU A 217 -80.93 12.68 66.02
N VAL A 218 -81.45 12.27 64.86
CA VAL A 218 -82.89 12.37 64.52
C VAL A 218 -83.77 11.64 65.55
N ASN A 219 -83.38 10.42 65.95
CA ASN A 219 -84.13 9.62 66.93
C ASN A 219 -84.15 10.28 68.33
N LEU A 220 -83.05 10.92 68.74
CA LEU A 220 -82.98 11.68 69.98
C LEU A 220 -83.81 12.97 69.90
N GLN A 221 -83.81 13.64 68.75
CA GLN A 221 -84.58 14.85 68.52
C GLN A 221 -86.09 14.60 68.60
N THR A 222 -86.58 13.45 68.09
CA THR A 222 -87.98 13.03 68.30
C THR A 222 -88.31 12.92 69.79
N ARG A 223 -87.45 12.24 70.56
CA ARG A 223 -87.64 12.02 72.00
C ARG A 223 -87.61 13.30 72.85
N CYS A 224 -86.92 14.34 72.38
CA CYS A 224 -86.95 15.66 73.01
C CYS A 224 -88.31 16.35 72.85
N CYS A 225 -89.00 16.17 71.71
CA CYS A 225 -90.34 16.74 71.49
C CYS A 225 -91.40 16.12 72.42
N ASP A 226 -91.25 14.84 72.78
CA ASP A 226 -92.14 14.18 73.75
C ASP A 226 -91.97 14.77 75.16
N LEU A 227 -90.73 14.89 75.64
CA LEU A 227 -90.41 15.51 76.94
C LEU A 227 -90.82 16.98 77.01
N GLN A 228 -90.80 17.70 75.87
CA GLN A 228 -91.20 19.10 75.81
C GLN A 228 -92.71 19.33 76.06
N LYS A 229 -93.55 18.29 75.98
CA LYS A 229 -94.95 18.37 76.45
C LYS A 229 -95.06 18.36 77.97
N GLU A 230 -94.32 17.50 78.66
CA GLU A 230 -94.41 17.33 80.13
C GLU A 230 -93.98 18.61 80.89
N VAL A 231 -93.12 19.42 80.29
CA VAL A 231 -92.65 20.70 80.88
C VAL A 231 -93.75 21.76 80.94
N LEU A 232 -94.69 21.77 79.99
CA LEU A 232 -95.75 22.80 79.91
C LEU A 232 -96.74 22.70 81.08
N ASP A 233 -97.05 21.48 81.54
CA ASP A 233 -97.97 21.26 82.67
C ASP A 233 -97.42 21.75 84.03
N LEU A 234 -96.10 21.93 84.14
CA LEU A 234 -95.44 22.45 85.35
C LEU A 234 -95.31 23.98 85.35
N GLN A 235 -95.51 24.64 84.21
CA GLN A 235 -95.11 26.04 84.01
C GLN A 235 -96.02 27.06 84.72
N HIS A 236 -97.29 26.70 84.98
CA HIS A 236 -98.28 27.51 85.70
C HIS A 236 -97.88 27.81 87.17
N LEU A 237 -96.90 27.10 87.75
CA LEU A 237 -96.49 27.31 89.14
C LEU A 237 -95.42 28.41 89.34
N VAL A 238 -94.78 28.89 88.26
CA VAL A 238 -93.57 29.73 88.33
C VAL A 238 -93.86 31.23 88.24
N GLU A 239 -94.94 31.62 87.57
CA GLU A 239 -95.28 33.01 87.21
C GLU A 239 -95.38 33.99 88.41
N VAL A 240 -95.58 33.46 89.62
CA VAL A 240 -95.72 34.25 90.86
C VAL A 240 -94.38 34.84 91.36
N LEU A 241 -93.22 34.35 90.89
CA LEU A 241 -91.91 34.70 91.47
C LEU A 241 -91.01 35.62 90.61
N GLU A 242 -91.25 35.77 89.31
CA GLU A 242 -90.32 36.49 88.42
C GLU A 242 -90.32 38.02 88.57
N LEU A 243 -91.40 38.61 89.09
CA LEU A 243 -91.66 40.06 89.18
C LEU A 243 -90.68 40.89 90.05
N LYS A 244 -89.56 40.30 90.50
CA LYS A 244 -88.49 40.97 91.26
C LYS A 244 -87.12 40.97 90.58
N LEU A 245 -86.89 40.18 89.52
CA LEU A 245 -85.56 40.02 88.92
C LEU A 245 -85.22 41.08 87.84
N GLN A 246 -86.22 41.78 87.33
CA GLN A 246 -86.15 42.61 86.12
C GLN A 246 -85.35 43.93 86.24
N LYS A 247 -84.56 44.13 87.31
CA LYS A 247 -83.81 45.37 87.59
C LYS A 247 -82.28 45.24 87.61
N ALA A 248 -81.74 44.03 87.54
CA ALA A 248 -80.30 43.77 87.62
C ALA A 248 -79.59 43.57 86.26
N VAL A 249 -80.35 43.32 85.19
CA VAL A 249 -79.80 42.93 83.87
C VAL A 249 -79.12 44.11 83.16
N THR A 250 -79.69 45.31 83.25
CA THR A 250 -79.38 46.45 82.36
C THR A 250 -78.08 47.21 82.65
N GLU A 251 -77.38 46.90 83.75
CA GLU A 251 -76.03 47.44 84.00
C GLU A 251 -74.91 46.52 83.48
N LEU A 252 -75.18 45.23 83.31
CA LEU A 252 -74.15 44.23 83.00
C LEU A 252 -73.66 44.35 81.55
N ASP A 253 -74.54 44.68 80.61
CA ASP A 253 -74.20 44.80 79.19
C ASP A 253 -73.27 45.99 78.88
N LYS A 254 -73.40 47.11 79.62
CA LYS A 254 -72.58 48.34 79.41
C LYS A 254 -71.08 48.11 79.65
N TYR A 255 -70.72 47.21 80.56
CA TYR A 255 -69.32 46.88 80.81
C TYR A 255 -68.75 45.90 79.76
N LYS A 256 -69.62 45.08 79.17
CA LYS A 256 -69.29 44.08 78.14
C LYS A 256 -68.84 44.73 76.83
N GLU A 257 -69.59 45.74 76.38
CA GLU A 257 -69.32 46.50 75.16
C GLU A 257 -67.97 47.25 75.23
N LYS A 258 -67.69 47.91 76.36
CA LYS A 258 -66.44 48.65 76.59
C LYS A 258 -65.19 47.76 76.55
N LEU A 259 -65.32 46.50 76.95
CA LEU A 259 -64.22 45.53 76.96
C LEU A 259 -63.96 44.94 75.57
N MET A 260 -65.02 44.69 74.79
CA MET A 260 -64.90 44.21 73.40
C MET A 260 -64.15 45.22 72.52
N ASN A 261 -64.49 46.51 72.61
CA ASN A 261 -63.86 47.55 71.81
C ASN A 261 -62.35 47.69 72.09
N LYS A 262 -61.90 47.45 73.33
CA LYS A 262 -60.46 47.45 73.67
C LYS A 262 -59.71 46.19 73.23
N SER A 263 -60.38 45.06 73.02
CA SER A 263 -59.78 43.89 72.37
C SER A 263 -59.51 44.18 70.89
N ASN A 264 -60.51 44.74 70.19
CA ASN A 264 -60.42 45.03 68.76
C ASN A 264 -59.27 46.01 68.43
N GLU A 265 -59.13 47.09 69.20
CA GLU A 265 -57.99 48.02 69.09
C GLU A 265 -56.62 47.32 69.23
N ALA A 266 -56.51 46.39 70.18
CA ALA A 266 -55.26 45.65 70.41
C ALA A 266 -54.94 44.68 69.25
N ASP A 267 -55.95 44.01 68.70
CA ASP A 267 -55.82 43.11 67.55
C ASP A 267 -55.52 43.86 66.24
N ASP A 268 -56.05 45.08 66.06
CA ASP A 268 -55.70 45.96 64.94
C ASP A 268 -54.22 46.39 65.04
N CYS A 269 -53.79 46.89 66.22
CA CYS A 269 -52.38 47.24 66.45
C CYS A 269 -51.44 46.04 66.25
N GLN A 270 -51.84 44.83 66.68
CA GLN A 270 -51.02 43.64 66.50
C GLN A 270 -51.00 43.13 65.04
N ARG A 271 -52.02 43.45 64.22
CA ARG A 271 -52.03 43.18 62.77
C ARG A 271 -51.13 44.15 62.01
N GLU A 272 -51.19 45.45 62.29
CA GLU A 272 -50.29 46.41 61.64
C GLU A 272 -48.82 46.21 62.06
N LEU A 273 -48.54 45.85 63.32
CA LEU A 273 -47.18 45.47 63.74
C LEU A 273 -46.65 44.25 62.98
N ARG A 274 -47.51 43.29 62.64
CA ARG A 274 -47.14 42.12 61.81
C ARG A 274 -46.90 42.52 60.35
N LYS A 275 -47.75 43.39 59.79
CA LYS A 275 -47.66 43.91 58.42
C LYS A 275 -46.37 44.72 58.20
N LEU A 276 -46.09 45.69 59.07
CA LEU A 276 -44.86 46.51 59.01
C LEU A 276 -43.58 45.66 59.15
N LYS A 277 -43.59 44.61 59.98
CA LYS A 277 -42.45 43.66 60.05
C LYS A 277 -42.27 42.88 58.75
N PHE A 278 -43.36 42.45 58.11
CA PHE A 278 -43.29 41.71 56.84
C PHE A 278 -42.82 42.62 55.68
N GLU A 279 -43.30 43.86 55.64
CA GLU A 279 -42.84 44.89 54.71
C GLU A 279 -41.35 45.21 54.93
N SER A 280 -40.90 45.37 56.18
CA SER A 280 -39.48 45.57 56.52
C SER A 280 -38.58 44.44 56.00
N ILE A 281 -38.97 43.18 56.23
CA ILE A 281 -38.22 42.01 55.73
C ILE A 281 -38.19 41.98 54.19
N ILE A 282 -39.28 42.37 53.52
CA ILE A 282 -39.33 42.48 52.05
C ILE A 282 -38.37 43.58 51.57
N PHE A 283 -38.40 44.77 52.16
CA PHE A 283 -37.48 45.85 51.81
C PHE A 283 -36.02 45.46 52.06
N GLU A 284 -35.70 44.90 53.21
CA GLU A 284 -34.35 44.45 53.58
C GLU A 284 -33.84 43.40 52.58
N SER A 285 -34.62 42.36 52.28
CA SER A 285 -34.26 41.35 51.27
C SER A 285 -34.09 41.92 49.85
N ARG A 286 -34.80 43.00 49.52
CA ARG A 286 -34.71 43.70 48.22
C ARG A 286 -33.48 44.59 48.16
N HIS A 287 -33.14 45.29 49.23
CA HIS A 287 -31.94 46.10 49.33
C HIS A 287 -30.67 45.23 49.39
N THR A 288 -30.64 44.15 50.16
CA THR A 288 -29.50 43.20 50.18
C THR A 288 -29.24 42.60 48.79
N ARG A 289 -30.30 42.22 48.07
CA ARG A 289 -30.18 41.70 46.69
C ARG A 289 -29.67 42.76 45.72
N LEU A 290 -30.20 43.98 45.78
CA LEU A 290 -29.75 45.08 44.93
C LEU A 290 -28.30 45.47 45.24
N LEU A 291 -27.88 45.45 46.50
CA LEU A 291 -26.49 45.70 46.90
C LEU A 291 -25.57 44.66 46.24
N LYS A 292 -25.90 43.38 46.38
CA LYS A 292 -25.15 42.28 45.78
C LYS A 292 -25.13 42.35 44.25
N GLU A 293 -26.25 42.64 43.60
CA GLU A 293 -26.30 42.87 42.15
C GLU A 293 -25.37 44.01 41.70
N LYS A 294 -25.15 45.04 42.54
CA LYS A 294 -24.18 46.12 42.27
C LYS A 294 -22.74 45.73 42.57
N GLU A 295 -22.47 44.91 43.58
CA GLU A 295 -21.15 44.33 43.87
C GLU A 295 -20.71 43.35 42.77
N ASP A 296 -21.60 42.45 42.34
CA ASP A 296 -21.41 41.53 41.22
C ASP A 296 -21.22 42.31 39.90
N SER A 297 -21.96 43.42 39.70
CA SER A 297 -21.74 44.32 38.54
C SER A 297 -20.38 45.04 38.60
N LEU A 298 -19.97 45.52 39.78
CA LEU A 298 -18.71 46.26 39.97
C LEU A 298 -17.50 45.35 39.78
N THR A 299 -17.53 44.14 40.33
CA THR A 299 -16.47 43.13 40.16
C THR A 299 -16.38 42.67 38.71
N ALA A 300 -17.50 42.47 38.02
CA ALA A 300 -17.52 42.22 36.57
C ALA A 300 -16.89 43.38 35.78
N CYS A 301 -17.23 44.65 36.09
CA CYS A 301 -16.60 45.81 35.47
C CYS A 301 -15.09 45.91 35.75
N GLN A 302 -14.64 45.59 36.96
CA GLN A 302 -13.21 45.55 37.32
C GLN A 302 -12.45 44.45 36.56
N GLN A 303 -13.05 43.25 36.41
CA GLN A 303 -12.47 42.17 35.62
C GLN A 303 -12.42 42.52 34.12
N ILE A 304 -13.48 43.11 33.57
CA ILE A 304 -13.48 43.61 32.17
C ILE A 304 -12.40 44.67 31.97
N TYR A 305 -12.26 45.64 32.89
CA TYR A 305 -11.20 46.63 32.83
C TYR A 305 -9.80 45.99 32.85
N LYS A 306 -9.58 45.04 33.77
CA LYS A 306 -8.30 44.31 33.88
C LYS A 306 -7.98 43.51 32.60
N THR A 307 -8.93 42.75 32.06
CA THR A 307 -8.73 42.02 30.80
C THR A 307 -8.46 42.96 29.62
N LEU A 308 -9.15 44.11 29.54
CA LEU A 308 -8.86 45.12 28.51
C LEU A 308 -7.47 45.77 28.69
N GLN A 309 -6.99 45.93 29.93
CA GLN A 309 -5.64 46.42 30.23
C GLN A 309 -4.57 45.38 29.83
N GLU A 310 -4.84 44.09 30.02
CA GLU A 310 -4.00 42.96 29.60
C GLU A 310 -4.01 42.80 28.06
N GLU A 311 -5.17 42.94 27.40
CA GLU A 311 -5.27 42.98 25.93
C GLU A 311 -4.54 44.22 25.35
N LEU A 312 -4.65 45.39 25.97
CA LEU A 312 -3.95 46.61 25.52
C LEU A 312 -2.42 46.47 25.63
N THR A 313 -1.92 45.94 26.75
CA THR A 313 -0.48 45.76 26.97
C THR A 313 0.11 44.66 26.09
N THR A 314 -0.60 43.56 25.86
CA THR A 314 -0.19 42.53 24.89
C THR A 314 -0.27 43.00 23.44
N LYS A 315 -1.26 43.82 23.06
CA LYS A 315 -1.31 44.42 21.73
C LYS A 315 -0.17 45.42 21.49
N LYS A 316 0.15 46.26 22.49
CA LYS A 316 1.29 47.17 22.42
C LYS A 316 2.63 46.41 22.28
N SER A 317 2.83 45.33 23.03
CA SER A 317 4.07 44.54 22.91
C SER A 317 4.17 43.80 21.57
N GLN A 318 3.04 43.35 20.99
CA GLN A 318 2.98 42.83 19.61
C GLN A 318 3.31 43.90 18.56
N GLU A 319 2.76 45.11 18.69
CA GLU A 319 3.06 46.24 17.80
C GLU A 319 4.54 46.63 17.86
N GLU A 320 5.12 46.75 19.06
CA GLU A 320 6.55 47.04 19.25
C GLU A 320 7.45 45.91 18.73
N ALA A 321 7.00 44.65 18.76
CA ALA A 321 7.74 43.52 18.19
C ALA A 321 7.67 43.51 16.66
N ILE A 322 6.52 43.83 16.07
CA ILE A 322 6.36 44.00 14.62
C ILE A 322 7.22 45.17 14.13
N LYS A 323 7.18 46.32 14.82
CA LYS A 323 8.02 47.48 14.50
C LYS A 323 9.51 47.14 14.55
N ARG A 324 9.97 46.40 15.57
CA ARG A 324 11.35 45.89 15.61
C ARG A 324 11.70 44.98 14.43
N ARG A 325 10.79 44.11 13.97
CA ARG A 325 11.01 43.26 12.77
C ARG A 325 11.03 44.07 11.47
N ILE A 326 10.21 45.10 11.36
CA ILE A 326 10.21 46.03 10.22
C ILE A 326 11.55 46.76 10.16
N ASN A 327 11.97 47.42 11.25
CA ASN A 327 13.25 48.12 11.32
C ASN A 327 14.45 47.20 11.01
N LEU A 328 14.41 45.92 11.40
CA LEU A 328 15.46 44.94 11.05
C LEU A 328 15.48 44.64 9.55
N ALA A 329 14.32 44.36 8.95
CA ALA A 329 14.22 44.11 7.51
C ALA A 329 14.57 45.35 6.66
N GLU A 330 14.26 46.56 7.15
CA GLU A 330 14.68 47.83 6.53
C GLU A 330 16.20 48.00 6.59
N ASN A 331 16.85 47.67 7.72
CA ASN A 331 18.31 47.70 7.84
C ASN A 331 18.98 46.63 6.95
N GLU A 332 18.45 45.40 6.88
CA GLU A 332 18.92 44.34 5.98
C GLU A 332 18.79 44.75 4.50
N LEU A 333 17.69 45.42 4.15
CA LEU A 333 17.47 46.00 2.83
C LEU A 333 18.46 47.14 2.51
N GLU A 334 18.79 47.98 3.49
CA GLU A 334 19.75 49.08 3.28
C GLU A 334 21.20 48.56 3.16
N ILE A 335 21.58 47.56 3.96
CA ILE A 335 22.88 46.87 3.85
C ILE A 335 23.01 46.18 2.48
N THR A 336 21.97 45.49 2.02
CA THR A 336 22.01 44.83 0.70
C THR A 336 22.02 45.82 -0.47
N LYS A 337 21.35 46.97 -0.37
CA LYS A 337 21.53 48.08 -1.33
C LYS A 337 22.97 48.63 -1.32
N ALA A 338 23.55 48.83 -0.14
CA ALA A 338 24.91 49.36 -0.01
C ALA A 338 25.93 48.41 -0.66
N LEU A 339 25.87 47.12 -0.34
CA LEU A 339 26.71 46.08 -0.96
C LEU A 339 26.47 45.97 -2.48
N LEU A 340 25.23 46.11 -2.94
CA LEU A 340 24.90 46.13 -4.37
C LEU A 340 25.43 47.38 -5.09
N ASN A 341 25.63 48.51 -4.41
CA ASN A 341 26.24 49.69 -5.01
C ASN A 341 27.77 49.61 -4.96
N GLN A 342 28.35 49.18 -3.83
CA GLN A 342 29.79 48.90 -3.70
C GLN A 342 30.25 47.92 -4.80
N THR A 343 29.55 46.79 -5.00
CA THR A 343 29.92 45.82 -6.05
C THR A 343 29.75 46.35 -7.48
N LYS A 344 28.87 47.33 -7.73
CA LYS A 344 28.82 48.03 -9.03
C LYS A 344 30.02 48.97 -9.19
N GLU A 345 30.39 49.68 -8.13
CA GLU A 345 31.55 50.58 -8.13
C GLU A 345 32.85 49.79 -8.31
N GLU A 346 33.01 48.65 -7.64
CA GLU A 346 34.10 47.68 -7.85
C GLU A 346 34.13 47.14 -9.30
N VAL A 347 32.98 46.82 -9.89
CA VAL A 347 32.90 46.42 -11.31
C VAL A 347 33.25 47.58 -12.26
N ILE A 348 33.02 48.83 -11.88
CA ILE A 348 33.43 50.01 -12.67
C ILE A 348 34.93 50.25 -12.51
N THR A 349 35.50 50.19 -11.29
CA THR A 349 36.95 50.36 -11.10
C THR A 349 37.73 49.25 -11.79
N LEU A 350 37.33 47.98 -11.66
CA LEU A 350 37.97 46.85 -12.36
C LEU A 350 37.89 46.96 -13.90
N LYS A 351 36.82 47.57 -14.44
CA LYS A 351 36.74 47.89 -15.88
C LYS A 351 37.72 48.99 -16.26
N ASN A 352 37.76 50.07 -15.49
CA ASN A 352 38.68 51.19 -15.73
C ASN A 352 40.15 50.76 -15.58
N GLU A 353 40.48 49.90 -14.61
CA GLU A 353 41.81 49.30 -14.43
C GLU A 353 42.20 48.40 -15.60
N ARG A 354 41.26 47.57 -16.11
CA ARG A 354 41.48 46.78 -17.33
C ARG A 354 41.71 47.67 -18.54
N GLU A 355 40.97 48.77 -18.68
CA GLU A 355 41.12 49.72 -19.79
C GLU A 355 42.44 50.49 -19.71
N LEU A 356 42.84 50.95 -18.52
CA LEU A 356 44.17 51.54 -18.26
C LEU A 356 45.32 50.56 -18.52
N MET A 357 45.16 49.28 -18.17
CA MET A 357 46.13 48.22 -18.48
C MET A 357 46.26 48.01 -19.99
N LEU A 358 45.14 47.97 -20.72
CA LEU A 358 45.13 47.86 -22.19
C LEU A 358 45.81 49.08 -22.84
N ILE A 359 45.52 50.30 -22.39
CA ILE A 359 46.18 51.53 -22.83
C ILE A 359 47.69 51.49 -22.53
N SER A 360 48.10 50.97 -21.36
CA SER A 360 49.51 50.82 -21.01
C SER A 360 50.24 49.80 -21.89
N HIS A 361 49.60 48.67 -22.21
CA HIS A 361 50.17 47.65 -23.11
C HIS A 361 50.27 48.19 -24.54
N GLN A 362 49.21 48.86 -25.03
CA GLN A 362 49.19 49.52 -26.34
C GLN A 362 50.33 50.54 -26.47
N LYS A 363 50.50 51.42 -25.48
CA LYS A 363 51.58 52.42 -25.44
C LYS A 363 52.98 51.81 -25.45
N SER A 364 53.17 50.66 -24.78
CA SER A 364 54.44 49.92 -24.80
C SER A 364 54.75 49.36 -26.19
N ILE A 365 53.74 48.82 -26.88
CA ILE A 365 53.85 48.35 -28.27
C ILE A 365 54.19 49.52 -29.22
N GLU A 366 53.54 50.67 -29.05
CA GLU A 366 53.79 51.88 -29.84
C GLU A 366 55.23 52.40 -29.68
N GLN A 367 55.79 52.41 -28.46
CA GLN A 367 57.18 52.81 -28.23
C GLN A 367 58.20 51.86 -28.90
N LEU A 368 57.93 50.56 -28.92
CA LEU A 368 58.77 49.59 -29.63
C LEU A 368 58.70 49.77 -31.15
N GLN A 369 57.51 50.04 -31.69
CA GLN A 369 57.33 50.32 -33.13
C GLN A 369 57.97 51.64 -33.56
N GLU A 370 57.89 52.69 -32.74
CA GLU A 370 58.45 54.00 -33.05
C GLU A 370 59.98 53.99 -33.05
N THR A 371 60.59 53.29 -32.09
CA THR A 371 62.05 53.09 -32.05
C THR A 371 62.58 52.45 -33.33
N LEU A 372 61.81 51.51 -33.90
CA LEU A 372 62.15 50.77 -35.12
C LEU A 372 61.87 51.57 -36.41
N ARG A 373 61.04 52.61 -36.36
CA ARG A 373 60.81 53.54 -37.49
C ARG A 373 61.96 54.53 -37.67
N GLN A 374 62.58 54.99 -36.60
CA GLN A 374 63.52 56.13 -36.65
C GLN A 374 64.85 55.79 -37.34
N GLU A 375 65.27 54.52 -37.40
CA GLU A 375 66.44 54.10 -38.19
C GLU A 375 66.17 54.02 -39.70
N LEU A 376 64.93 53.77 -40.13
CA LEU A 376 64.55 53.57 -41.53
C LEU A 376 64.17 54.87 -42.28
N LEU A 377 63.98 55.99 -41.58
CA LEU A 377 63.30 57.18 -42.12
C LEU A 377 64.21 58.38 -42.44
N ASN A 378 65.53 58.21 -42.57
CA ASN A 378 66.43 59.32 -42.93
C ASN A 378 66.67 59.49 -44.44
N ASP A 379 66.79 58.41 -45.23
CA ASP A 379 67.28 58.50 -46.61
C ASP A 379 66.16 58.58 -47.68
N ASP A 380 65.19 57.65 -47.70
CA ASP A 380 64.17 57.58 -48.79
C ASP A 380 62.88 58.41 -48.55
N ASN A 381 62.72 58.92 -47.32
CA ASN A 381 61.51 59.47 -46.69
C ASN A 381 60.64 60.42 -47.55
N TRP A 382 61.23 61.21 -48.45
CA TRP A 382 60.47 62.23 -49.22
C TRP A 382 60.15 61.84 -50.66
N ARG A 383 60.93 60.95 -51.30
CA ARG A 383 60.66 60.56 -52.69
C ARG A 383 59.63 59.44 -52.73
N GLU A 384 59.75 58.45 -51.86
CA GLU A 384 58.73 57.41 -51.73
C GLU A 384 57.38 58.01 -51.37
N LYS A 385 57.32 59.01 -50.48
CA LYS A 385 56.07 59.54 -49.90
C LYS A 385 54.96 59.91 -50.90
N ILE A 386 55.30 60.48 -52.05
CA ILE A 386 54.32 60.90 -53.06
C ILE A 386 53.92 59.72 -53.96
N GLU A 387 54.89 58.92 -54.41
CA GLU A 387 54.64 57.69 -55.16
C GLU A 387 53.85 56.67 -54.31
N ALA A 388 54.11 56.63 -53.01
CA ALA A 388 53.45 55.82 -51.99
C ALA A 388 52.02 56.27 -51.75
N GLU A 389 51.71 57.57 -51.67
CA GLU A 389 50.31 58.03 -51.57
C GLU A 389 49.51 57.68 -52.84
N LEU A 390 50.09 57.85 -54.04
CA LEU A 390 49.42 57.51 -55.30
C LEU A 390 49.23 55.99 -55.48
N THR A 391 50.19 55.19 -55.04
CA THR A 391 50.08 53.71 -55.05
C THR A 391 49.20 53.21 -53.91
N LYS A 392 49.15 53.88 -52.77
CA LYS A 392 48.24 53.61 -51.64
C LYS A 392 46.79 53.84 -52.02
N GLU A 393 46.43 54.94 -52.69
CA GLU A 393 45.07 55.15 -53.23
C GLU A 393 44.66 54.01 -54.19
N ARG A 394 45.54 53.66 -55.13
CA ARG A 394 45.29 52.56 -56.09
C ARG A 394 45.21 51.19 -55.40
N ALA A 395 46.07 50.94 -54.42
CA ALA A 395 46.06 49.72 -53.62
C ALA A 395 44.87 49.68 -52.67
N GLN A 396 44.37 50.83 -52.21
CA GLN A 396 43.18 50.93 -51.37
C GLN A 396 41.93 50.62 -52.20
N HIS A 397 41.74 51.22 -53.38
CA HIS A 397 40.63 50.82 -54.26
C HIS A 397 40.73 49.37 -54.75
N LEU A 398 41.95 48.84 -54.96
CA LEU A 398 42.14 47.43 -55.30
C LEU A 398 41.84 46.53 -54.09
N ALA A 399 42.22 46.92 -52.88
CA ALA A 399 41.90 46.22 -51.64
C ALA A 399 40.41 46.32 -51.29
N GLU A 400 39.74 47.44 -51.54
CA GLU A 400 38.28 47.62 -51.40
C GLU A 400 37.53 46.71 -52.40
N PHE A 401 38.05 46.54 -53.61
CA PHE A 401 37.51 45.59 -54.58
C PHE A 401 37.80 44.12 -54.20
N GLU A 402 39.01 43.82 -53.71
CA GLU A 402 39.34 42.49 -53.18
C GLU A 402 38.56 42.16 -51.90
N GLU A 403 38.28 43.15 -51.04
CA GLU A 403 37.42 43.06 -49.87
C GLU A 403 35.97 42.82 -50.28
N GLN A 404 35.41 43.55 -51.27
CA GLN A 404 34.08 43.23 -51.80
C GLN A 404 34.03 41.83 -52.42
N VAL A 405 35.07 41.41 -53.15
CA VAL A 405 35.18 40.05 -53.70
C VAL A 405 35.36 39.00 -52.60
N LEU A 406 35.99 39.33 -51.47
CA LEU A 406 36.07 38.48 -50.28
C LEU A 406 34.74 38.42 -49.55
N LEU A 407 34.05 39.54 -49.35
CA LEU A 407 32.70 39.61 -48.77
C LEU A 407 31.70 38.79 -49.59
N PHE A 408 31.73 38.87 -50.93
CA PHE A 408 30.88 38.00 -51.77
C PHE A 408 31.29 36.52 -51.71
N LYS A 409 32.59 36.20 -51.54
CA LYS A 409 33.04 34.82 -51.29
C LYS A 409 32.62 34.33 -49.90
N GLU A 410 32.61 35.20 -48.90
CA GLU A 410 32.23 34.91 -47.53
C GLU A 410 30.70 34.81 -47.38
N GLU A 411 29.93 35.64 -48.08
CA GLU A 411 28.47 35.54 -48.20
C GLU A 411 28.07 34.26 -48.94
N ALA A 412 28.68 33.96 -50.09
CA ALA A 412 28.45 32.70 -50.81
C ALA A 412 28.90 31.47 -50.00
N LYS A 413 29.99 31.58 -49.24
CA LYS A 413 30.43 30.54 -48.29
C LYS A 413 29.45 30.41 -47.12
N LEU A 414 28.93 31.52 -46.59
CA LEU A 414 27.99 31.56 -45.48
C LEU A 414 26.64 30.97 -45.89
N GLU A 415 26.10 31.26 -47.09
CA GLU A 415 24.90 30.57 -47.58
C GLU A 415 25.19 29.09 -47.86
N LEU A 416 26.37 28.72 -48.37
CA LEU A 416 26.77 27.32 -48.49
C LEU A 416 26.95 26.62 -47.13
N ASP A 417 27.42 27.31 -46.10
CA ASP A 417 27.61 26.77 -44.75
C ASP A 417 26.27 26.71 -43.99
N ILE A 418 25.36 27.67 -44.21
CA ILE A 418 23.95 27.66 -43.80
C ILE A 418 23.19 26.51 -44.48
N GLU A 419 23.41 26.28 -45.78
CA GLU A 419 22.75 25.18 -46.49
C GLU A 419 23.34 23.82 -46.09
N LYS A 420 24.66 23.73 -45.82
CA LYS A 420 25.27 22.57 -45.15
C LYS A 420 24.71 22.39 -43.74
N GLU A 421 24.43 23.46 -43.00
CA GLU A 421 23.84 23.40 -41.66
C GLU A 421 22.40 22.92 -41.73
N LYS A 422 21.54 23.44 -42.61
CA LYS A 422 20.20 22.89 -42.91
C LYS A 422 20.28 21.41 -43.28
N HIS A 423 21.21 21.02 -44.16
CA HIS A 423 21.42 19.61 -44.52
C HIS A 423 21.94 18.77 -43.35
N GLN A 424 22.79 19.32 -42.49
CA GLN A 424 23.33 18.64 -41.31
C GLN A 424 22.31 18.59 -40.16
N GLU A 425 21.40 19.55 -40.04
CA GLU A 425 20.21 19.52 -39.18
C GLU A 425 19.22 18.48 -39.70
N ILE A 426 19.00 18.41 -41.01
CA ILE A 426 18.19 17.36 -41.65
C ILE A 426 18.86 16.00 -41.44
N ILE A 427 20.18 15.88 -41.52
CA ILE A 427 20.94 14.66 -41.19
C ILE A 427 20.98 14.41 -39.67
N GLN A 428 20.84 15.41 -38.81
CA GLN A 428 20.70 15.26 -37.35
C GLN A 428 19.28 14.85 -36.96
N LYS A 429 18.26 15.36 -37.64
CA LYS A 429 16.86 14.92 -37.54
C LYS A 429 16.72 13.51 -38.09
N TYR A 430 17.35 13.22 -39.25
CA TYR A 430 17.66 11.88 -39.78
C TYR A 430 18.85 11.19 -39.06
N LYS A 431 19.22 11.67 -37.86
CA LYS A 431 19.99 10.97 -36.82
C LYS A 431 19.30 10.96 -35.47
N LYS A 432 18.07 11.48 -35.33
CA LYS A 432 17.33 11.55 -34.07
C LYS A 432 15.82 11.24 -34.17
N GLU A 433 15.38 10.33 -35.05
CA GLU A 433 13.95 9.98 -35.31
C GLU A 433 13.61 8.50 -35.49
N GLN A 434 14.27 7.78 -36.42
CA GLN A 434 14.39 6.32 -36.33
C GLN A 434 15.03 5.97 -34.97
N GLU A 435 15.62 6.97 -34.27
CA GLU A 435 16.37 6.89 -33.01
C GLU A 435 15.46 6.45 -31.86
N GLU A 436 14.15 6.44 -32.11
CA GLU A 436 13.23 5.56 -31.43
C GLU A 436 13.39 4.11 -31.92
N LEU A 437 12.84 3.79 -33.08
CA LEU A 437 12.73 2.47 -33.71
C LEU A 437 13.71 1.37 -33.22
N GLN A 438 15.05 1.49 -33.19
CA GLN A 438 15.90 0.34 -32.76
C GLN A 438 15.99 0.17 -31.24
N MET A 439 15.94 1.23 -30.44
CA MET A 439 15.72 1.01 -29.00
C MET A 439 14.26 0.58 -28.74
N LYS A 440 13.26 0.88 -29.61
CA LYS A 440 11.93 0.19 -29.56
C LYS A 440 12.08 -1.29 -29.82
N ILE A 441 12.76 -1.65 -30.91
CA ILE A 441 13.02 -3.03 -31.30
C ILE A 441 13.80 -3.75 -30.20
N SER A 442 14.69 -3.06 -29.49
CA SER A 442 15.53 -3.65 -28.44
C SER A 442 14.87 -3.68 -27.05
N ASP A 443 13.99 -2.73 -26.73
CA ASP A 443 13.07 -2.79 -25.58
C ASP A 443 12.04 -3.92 -25.78
N LEU A 444 11.51 -4.07 -27.00
CA LEU A 444 10.61 -5.17 -27.38
C LEU A 444 11.33 -6.53 -27.40
N ILE A 445 12.54 -6.62 -27.97
CA ILE A 445 13.35 -7.86 -27.95
C ILE A 445 13.76 -8.19 -26.52
N SER A 446 14.20 -7.24 -25.70
CA SER A 446 14.55 -7.51 -24.30
C SER A 446 13.31 -7.82 -23.45
N GLY A 447 12.14 -7.27 -23.79
CA GLY A 447 10.82 -7.69 -23.34
C GLY A 447 10.57 -9.17 -23.61
N ALA A 448 10.34 -9.51 -24.88
CA ALA A 448 10.06 -10.88 -25.32
C ALA A 448 11.13 -11.88 -24.86
N THR A 449 12.41 -11.52 -24.85
CA THR A 449 13.50 -12.39 -24.35
C THR A 449 13.41 -12.64 -22.85
N ARG A 450 13.00 -11.65 -22.05
CA ARG A 450 12.80 -11.80 -20.61
C ARG A 450 11.57 -12.64 -20.32
N ASP A 451 10.50 -12.41 -21.06
CA ASP A 451 9.21 -13.09 -20.87
C ASP A 451 9.32 -14.57 -21.31
N LEU A 452 10.01 -14.84 -22.42
CA LEU A 452 10.38 -16.20 -22.84
C LEU A 452 11.30 -16.89 -21.84
N LYS A 453 12.30 -16.18 -21.27
CA LYS A 453 13.15 -16.75 -20.21
C LYS A 453 12.38 -17.04 -18.92
N LEU A 454 11.40 -16.21 -18.58
CA LEU A 454 10.52 -16.44 -17.43
C LEU A 454 9.66 -17.70 -17.65
N GLU A 455 9.06 -17.86 -18.84
CA GLU A 455 8.25 -19.05 -19.11
C GLU A 455 9.10 -20.31 -19.31
N VAL A 456 10.32 -20.22 -19.87
CA VAL A 456 11.27 -21.35 -19.87
C VAL A 456 11.60 -21.76 -18.43
N ALA A 457 11.96 -20.83 -17.55
CA ALA A 457 12.23 -21.15 -16.14
C ALA A 457 10.99 -21.70 -15.40
N ASN A 458 9.78 -21.23 -15.76
CA ASN A 458 8.51 -21.74 -15.25
C ASN A 458 8.25 -23.18 -15.71
N LEU A 459 8.55 -23.50 -16.98
CA LEU A 459 8.42 -24.85 -17.54
C LEU A 459 9.50 -25.81 -17.03
N GLU A 460 10.75 -25.35 -16.90
CA GLU A 460 11.85 -26.10 -16.25
C GLU A 460 11.51 -26.42 -14.80
N LYS A 461 10.95 -25.46 -14.06
CA LYS A 461 10.46 -25.67 -12.70
C LYS A 461 9.33 -26.71 -12.66
N LYS A 462 8.28 -26.56 -13.48
CA LYS A 462 7.17 -27.54 -13.56
C LYS A 462 7.64 -28.94 -13.95
N LEU A 463 8.62 -29.04 -14.87
CA LEU A 463 9.25 -30.29 -15.27
C LEU A 463 10.03 -30.92 -14.11
N HIS A 464 10.75 -30.12 -13.32
CA HIS A 464 11.44 -30.59 -12.12
C HIS A 464 10.45 -31.05 -11.04
N GLU A 465 9.43 -30.25 -10.71
CA GLU A 465 8.37 -30.60 -9.76
C GLU A 465 7.64 -31.89 -10.16
N SER A 466 7.25 -32.02 -11.44
CA SER A 466 6.63 -33.24 -11.97
C SER A 466 7.57 -34.45 -11.93
N ARG A 467 8.88 -34.26 -12.14
CA ARG A 467 9.89 -35.33 -12.03
C ARG A 467 10.07 -35.79 -10.59
N VAL A 468 10.11 -34.86 -9.63
CA VAL A 468 10.17 -35.14 -8.19
C VAL A 468 8.93 -35.91 -7.75
N GLN A 469 7.73 -35.42 -8.10
CA GLN A 469 6.47 -36.12 -7.80
C GLN A 469 6.45 -37.54 -8.42
N TYR A 470 6.92 -37.70 -9.66
CA TYR A 470 7.00 -39.04 -10.29
C TYR A 470 7.95 -39.98 -9.53
N THR A 471 9.11 -39.50 -9.06
CA THR A 471 10.01 -40.31 -8.24
C THR A 471 9.43 -40.64 -6.86
N GLU A 472 8.77 -39.69 -6.19
CA GLU A 472 8.09 -39.91 -4.91
C GLU A 472 6.92 -40.91 -5.05
N GLU A 473 6.13 -40.79 -6.11
CA GLU A 473 5.07 -41.76 -6.43
C GLU A 473 5.63 -43.14 -6.79
N SER A 474 6.76 -43.22 -7.49
CA SER A 474 7.42 -44.49 -7.82
C SER A 474 7.94 -45.17 -6.56
N GLU A 475 8.65 -44.44 -5.70
CA GLU A 475 9.10 -44.95 -4.40
C GLU A 475 7.93 -45.37 -3.50
N SER A 476 6.84 -44.61 -3.51
CA SER A 476 5.62 -44.93 -2.74
C SER A 476 5.00 -46.24 -3.21
N LYS A 477 4.85 -46.42 -4.52
CA LYS A 477 4.33 -47.65 -5.14
C LYS A 477 5.28 -48.84 -4.93
N GLU A 478 6.59 -48.63 -4.91
CA GLU A 478 7.57 -49.68 -4.63
C GLU A 478 7.53 -50.12 -3.15
N LYS A 479 7.36 -49.17 -2.21
CA LYS A 479 7.09 -49.44 -0.79
C LYS A 479 5.73 -50.14 -0.59
N GLU A 480 4.70 -49.76 -1.34
CA GLU A 480 3.38 -50.42 -1.34
C GLU A 480 3.48 -51.86 -1.86
N ILE A 481 4.20 -52.10 -2.96
CA ILE A 481 4.47 -53.45 -3.49
C ILE A 481 5.20 -54.31 -2.45
N GLU A 482 6.19 -53.77 -1.74
CA GLU A 482 6.89 -54.52 -0.69
C GLU A 482 5.99 -54.82 0.52
N ASN A 483 5.18 -53.85 0.95
CA ASN A 483 4.16 -54.06 1.98
C ASN A 483 3.12 -55.11 1.58
N LEU A 484 2.70 -55.14 0.31
CA LEU A 484 1.78 -56.15 -0.21
C LEU A 484 2.42 -57.55 -0.28
N LYS A 485 3.70 -57.68 -0.64
CA LYS A 485 4.43 -58.97 -0.52
C LYS A 485 4.44 -59.47 0.91
N ASN A 486 4.77 -58.59 1.87
CA ASN A 486 4.79 -58.93 3.29
C ASN A 486 3.40 -59.36 3.78
N LEU A 487 2.34 -58.63 3.42
CA LEU A 487 0.97 -58.96 3.80
C LEU A 487 0.47 -60.26 3.16
N VAL A 488 0.88 -60.57 1.92
CA VAL A 488 0.60 -61.87 1.29
C VAL A 488 1.31 -63.00 2.04
N ALA A 489 2.58 -62.84 2.41
CA ALA A 489 3.30 -63.83 3.21
C ALA A 489 2.70 -64.01 4.63
N GLU A 490 2.20 -62.93 5.24
CA GLU A 490 1.44 -63.00 6.50
C GLU A 490 0.12 -63.77 6.34
N PHE A 491 -0.64 -63.52 5.26
CA PHE A 491 -1.88 -64.26 4.98
C PHE A 491 -1.63 -65.73 4.63
N GLU A 492 -0.60 -66.08 3.87
CA GLU A 492 -0.21 -67.48 3.62
C GLU A 492 0.15 -68.20 4.92
N SER A 493 0.85 -67.51 5.83
CA SER A 493 1.13 -67.98 7.20
C SER A 493 -0.14 -68.12 8.06
N HIS A 494 -1.08 -67.16 7.98
CA HIS A 494 -2.34 -67.22 8.73
C HIS A 494 -3.22 -68.36 8.26
N LEU A 495 -3.44 -68.48 6.94
CA LEU A 495 -4.28 -69.52 6.35
C LEU A 495 -3.79 -70.93 6.72
N LYS A 496 -2.46 -71.12 6.78
CA LYS A 496 -1.87 -72.37 7.24
C LYS A 496 -2.19 -72.68 8.70
N LYS A 497 -2.02 -71.69 9.61
CA LYS A 497 -2.42 -71.84 11.03
C LYS A 497 -3.92 -72.05 11.20
N GLU A 498 -4.73 -71.48 10.33
CA GLU A 498 -6.20 -71.56 10.38
C GLU A 498 -6.70 -72.96 9.96
N ILE A 499 -6.01 -73.60 9.00
CA ILE A 499 -6.17 -75.03 8.69
C ILE A 499 -5.74 -75.89 9.88
N ASP A 500 -4.51 -75.72 10.38
CA ASP A 500 -3.96 -76.52 11.50
C ASP A 500 -4.83 -76.40 12.79
N ASN A 501 -5.38 -75.21 13.06
CA ASN A 501 -6.27 -74.97 14.19
C ASN A 501 -7.69 -75.52 13.97
N SER A 502 -8.24 -75.47 12.76
CA SER A 502 -9.58 -76.00 12.45
C SER A 502 -9.65 -77.50 12.72
N ASP A 503 -8.62 -78.25 12.34
CA ASP A 503 -8.57 -79.70 12.55
C ASP A 503 -8.49 -80.07 14.04
N SER A 504 -7.73 -79.34 14.85
CA SER A 504 -7.67 -79.58 16.31
C SER A 504 -9.00 -79.26 17.02
N VAL A 505 -9.66 -78.14 16.70
CA VAL A 505 -10.98 -77.78 17.26
C VAL A 505 -12.07 -78.79 16.85
N SER A 506 -12.01 -79.32 15.62
CA SER A 506 -12.89 -80.38 15.12
C SER A 506 -12.69 -81.72 15.85
N GLU A 507 -11.49 -81.99 16.36
CA GLU A 507 -11.21 -83.17 17.16
C GLU A 507 -11.64 -83.01 18.62
N ASP A 508 -11.45 -81.84 19.24
CA ASP A 508 -11.82 -81.61 20.64
C ASP A 508 -13.33 -81.51 20.87
N LEU A 509 -14.09 -80.85 19.98
CA LEU A 509 -15.56 -80.86 20.03
C LEU A 509 -16.13 -82.29 19.96
N ARG A 510 -15.45 -83.18 19.22
CA ARG A 510 -15.82 -84.60 19.09
C ARG A 510 -15.59 -85.39 20.38
N LYS A 511 -14.61 -84.98 21.20
CA LYS A 511 -14.34 -85.54 22.54
C LYS A 511 -15.39 -85.03 23.54
N GLU A 512 -15.67 -83.72 23.55
CA GLU A 512 -16.62 -83.11 24.48
C GLU A 512 -18.06 -83.60 24.30
N ILE A 513 -18.56 -83.69 23.06
CA ILE A 513 -19.91 -84.21 22.77
C ILE A 513 -20.08 -85.63 23.32
N LYS A 514 -19.05 -86.47 23.21
CA LYS A 514 -19.06 -87.83 23.76
C LYS A 514 -19.11 -87.81 25.29
N GLN A 515 -18.25 -87.03 25.94
CA GLN A 515 -18.28 -86.88 27.40
C GLN A 515 -19.65 -86.41 27.91
N LYS A 516 -20.29 -85.44 27.23
CA LYS A 516 -21.61 -84.93 27.64
C LYS A 516 -22.73 -85.95 27.48
N SER A 517 -22.63 -86.84 26.49
CA SER A 517 -23.52 -88.00 26.37
C SER A 517 -23.35 -88.96 27.56
N ASP A 518 -22.10 -89.33 27.87
CA ASP A 518 -21.76 -90.26 28.97
C ASP A 518 -22.08 -89.68 30.36
N GLU A 519 -22.12 -88.35 30.52
CA GLU A 519 -22.59 -87.66 31.73
C GLU A 519 -24.12 -87.69 31.85
N LEU A 520 -24.84 -87.44 30.75
CA LEU A 520 -26.32 -87.40 30.75
C LEU A 520 -26.94 -88.76 31.11
N GLU A 521 -26.38 -89.87 30.59
CA GLU A 521 -26.85 -91.22 30.91
C GLU A 521 -26.68 -91.56 32.41
N LYS A 522 -25.55 -91.16 33.01
CA LYS A 522 -25.32 -91.31 34.45
C LYS A 522 -26.31 -90.49 35.29
N VAL A 523 -26.66 -89.28 34.85
CA VAL A 523 -27.64 -88.43 35.55
C VAL A 523 -29.04 -89.03 35.50
N MET A 524 -29.47 -89.64 34.39
CA MET A 524 -30.77 -90.35 34.32
C MET A 524 -30.82 -91.55 35.28
N LEU A 525 -29.75 -92.34 35.38
CA LEU A 525 -29.66 -93.45 36.33
C LEU A 525 -29.71 -92.96 37.78
N ALA A 526 -28.98 -91.90 38.12
CA ALA A 526 -29.01 -91.29 39.44
C ALA A 526 -30.38 -90.69 39.80
N GLN A 527 -31.06 -90.05 38.85
CA GLN A 527 -32.42 -89.52 39.02
C GLN A 527 -33.43 -90.65 39.32
N THR A 528 -33.29 -91.79 38.63
CA THR A 528 -34.15 -92.95 38.84
C THR A 528 -33.96 -93.55 40.25
N GLN A 529 -32.72 -93.64 40.73
CA GLN A 529 -32.42 -94.06 42.11
C GLN A 529 -32.95 -93.08 43.17
N LEU A 530 -32.81 -91.77 42.94
CA LEU A 530 -33.28 -90.75 43.90
C LEU A 530 -34.80 -90.78 44.09
N ILE A 531 -35.57 -91.03 43.02
CA ILE A 531 -37.02 -91.18 43.10
C ILE A 531 -37.41 -92.41 43.94
N GLN A 532 -36.65 -93.50 43.85
CA GLN A 532 -36.87 -94.69 44.67
C GLN A 532 -36.57 -94.43 46.16
N GLN A 533 -35.49 -93.69 46.48
CA GLN A 533 -35.18 -93.27 47.85
C GLN A 533 -36.20 -92.27 48.41
N PHE A 534 -36.65 -91.30 47.61
CA PHE A 534 -37.65 -90.30 48.02
C PHE A 534 -38.94 -90.96 48.53
N ASN A 535 -39.41 -92.02 47.85
CA ASN A 535 -40.59 -92.76 48.27
C ASN A 535 -40.38 -93.47 49.63
N GLN A 536 -39.21 -94.05 49.89
CA GLN A 536 -38.90 -94.65 51.20
C GLN A 536 -38.81 -93.59 52.31
N SER A 537 -38.11 -92.46 52.06
CA SER A 537 -37.99 -91.39 53.05
C SER A 537 -39.34 -90.70 53.35
N GLN A 538 -40.30 -90.75 52.42
CA GLN A 538 -41.65 -90.27 52.65
C GLN A 538 -42.42 -91.17 53.64
N GLU A 539 -42.25 -92.50 53.56
CA GLU A 539 -42.81 -93.43 54.56
C GLU A 539 -42.18 -93.17 55.95
N GLU A 540 -40.85 -93.08 56.05
CA GLU A 540 -40.15 -92.86 57.32
C GLU A 540 -40.47 -91.51 58.00
N ASN A 541 -40.63 -90.42 57.24
CA ASN A 541 -40.87 -89.10 57.84
C ASN A 541 -42.24 -89.02 58.54
N THR A 542 -43.26 -89.70 58.00
CA THR A 542 -44.59 -89.77 58.64
C THR A 542 -44.56 -90.47 60.00
N PHE A 543 -43.59 -91.38 60.23
CA PHE A 543 -43.35 -92.01 61.52
C PHE A 543 -42.64 -91.07 62.51
N LEU A 544 -41.69 -90.25 62.03
CA LEU A 544 -40.94 -89.31 62.87
C LEU A 544 -41.75 -88.10 63.36
N GLN A 545 -42.74 -87.64 62.58
CA GLN A 545 -43.64 -86.55 63.01
C GLN A 545 -44.40 -86.88 64.31
N GLU A 546 -44.73 -88.15 64.55
CA GLU A 546 -45.41 -88.61 65.77
C GLU A 546 -44.45 -88.80 66.97
N THR A 547 -43.14 -88.69 66.74
CA THR A 547 -42.09 -88.86 67.76
C THR A 547 -41.66 -87.52 68.37
N VAL A 548 -41.26 -86.54 67.53
CA VAL A 548 -40.75 -85.23 67.99
C VAL A 548 -41.78 -84.45 68.82
N ARG A 549 -43.07 -84.72 68.58
CA ARG A 549 -44.21 -84.20 69.34
C ARG A 549 -44.09 -84.35 70.87
N ARG A 550 -43.31 -85.33 71.36
CA ARG A 550 -43.10 -85.61 72.81
C ARG A 550 -41.89 -84.88 73.41
N GLU A 551 -40.78 -84.79 72.69
CA GLU A 551 -39.55 -84.11 73.20
C GLU A 551 -39.74 -82.61 73.44
N CYS A 552 -40.72 -81.98 72.77
CA CYS A 552 -41.12 -80.59 73.02
C CYS A 552 -41.73 -80.37 74.42
N GLU A 553 -42.22 -81.43 75.08
CA GLU A 553 -42.88 -81.36 76.38
C GLU A 553 -41.84 -81.36 77.54
N GLU A 554 -40.68 -82.01 77.36
CA GLU A 554 -39.67 -82.19 78.43
C GLU A 554 -38.64 -81.04 78.53
N ARG A 555 -38.14 -80.50 77.40
CA ARG A 555 -37.06 -79.48 77.45
C ARG A 555 -37.44 -78.14 78.09
N PHE A 556 -38.73 -77.87 78.24
CA PHE A 556 -39.25 -76.63 78.80
C PHE A 556 -38.81 -76.43 80.26
N GLU A 557 -38.75 -77.51 81.06
CA GLU A 557 -38.44 -77.45 82.50
C GLU A 557 -36.95 -77.12 82.78
N LEU A 558 -36.04 -77.49 81.88
CA LEU A 558 -34.60 -77.56 82.18
C LEU A 558 -33.85 -76.22 82.18
N THR A 559 -34.36 -75.20 81.49
CA THR A 559 -33.62 -73.92 81.31
C THR A 559 -33.88 -72.93 82.46
N GLU A 560 -34.98 -73.10 83.20
CA GLU A 560 -35.39 -72.20 84.29
C GLU A 560 -34.32 -72.09 85.39
N ALA A 561 -33.64 -73.20 85.71
CA ALA A 561 -32.59 -73.27 86.73
C ALA A 561 -31.33 -72.43 86.43
N LEU A 562 -31.05 -72.13 85.15
CA LEU A 562 -29.84 -71.40 84.74
C LEU A 562 -29.90 -69.89 85.09
N SER A 563 -31.07 -69.40 85.50
CA SER A 563 -31.31 -67.99 85.81
C SER A 563 -30.63 -67.49 87.09
N GLN A 564 -30.46 -68.33 88.11
CA GLN A 564 -30.15 -67.89 89.48
C GLN A 564 -28.66 -67.69 89.78
N ALA A 565 -27.77 -68.42 89.10
CA ALA A 565 -26.35 -68.51 89.50
C ALA A 565 -25.50 -67.23 89.27
N ARG A 566 -26.03 -66.21 88.59
CA ARG A 566 -25.27 -64.99 88.19
C ARG A 566 -25.36 -63.81 89.17
N GLU A 567 -26.24 -63.83 90.17
CA GLU A 567 -26.40 -62.68 91.07
C GLU A 567 -25.28 -62.51 92.12
N GLN A 568 -24.46 -63.54 92.38
CA GLN A 568 -23.47 -63.52 93.49
C GLN A 568 -22.11 -62.84 93.19
N LEU A 569 -21.94 -62.14 92.06
CA LEU A 569 -20.65 -61.50 91.68
C LEU A 569 -20.66 -59.95 91.68
N LEU A 570 -21.74 -59.33 92.17
CA LEU A 570 -21.77 -57.89 92.48
C LEU A 570 -21.41 -57.65 93.97
N GLU A 571 -20.95 -56.43 94.28
CA GLU A 571 -20.73 -55.90 95.65
C GLU A 571 -19.52 -56.37 96.51
N LEU A 572 -18.34 -56.63 95.92
CA LEU A 572 -17.05 -56.36 96.62
C LEU A 572 -16.31 -55.12 96.09
N LYS A 573 -17.06 -54.18 95.52
CA LYS A 573 -16.65 -52.80 95.22
C LYS A 573 -16.54 -51.96 96.51
N LYS A 574 -15.79 -52.43 97.52
CA LYS A 574 -15.65 -51.77 98.84
C LYS A 574 -14.44 -52.22 99.68
N LEU A 575 -13.28 -51.66 99.37
CA LEU A 575 -12.17 -51.42 100.31
C LEU A 575 -11.56 -50.06 99.91
N SER A 576 -12.01 -48.91 100.44
CA SER A 576 -12.73 -48.64 101.69
C SER A 576 -13.81 -47.53 101.57
N GLY A 577 -14.91 -47.66 102.31
CA GLY A 577 -15.97 -46.64 102.51
C GLY A 577 -16.89 -46.35 101.30
N SER A 578 -18.21 -46.17 101.42
CA SER A 578 -19.14 -46.28 102.57
C SER A 578 -20.58 -46.52 102.03
N LEU A 579 -21.46 -47.19 102.79
CA LEU A 579 -22.95 -47.12 102.73
C LEU A 579 -23.68 -47.60 101.40
N PRO A 580 -24.98 -48.00 101.42
CA PRO A 580 -25.39 -49.28 100.78
C PRO A 580 -26.76 -49.39 100.00
N LEU A 581 -27.07 -50.60 99.48
CA LEU A 581 -28.40 -51.24 99.18
C LEU A 581 -29.07 -51.20 97.75
N SER A 582 -29.77 -52.32 97.44
CA SER A 582 -31.05 -52.51 96.69
C SER A 582 -31.12 -52.92 95.17
N PRO A 583 -32.22 -53.59 94.69
CA PRO A 583 -32.14 -54.64 93.63
C PRO A 583 -33.25 -54.69 92.50
N CYS A 584 -33.21 -55.78 91.68
CA CYS A 584 -34.31 -56.50 90.94
C CYS A 584 -34.75 -56.20 89.46
N SER A 585 -34.71 -57.29 88.65
CA SER A 585 -35.79 -57.84 87.76
C SER A 585 -35.98 -57.48 86.26
N LEU A 586 -36.22 -58.55 85.46
CA LEU A 586 -37.04 -58.73 84.21
C LEU A 586 -36.79 -57.86 82.95
N SER A 587 -36.86 -58.37 81.71
CA SER A 587 -36.89 -59.76 81.19
C SER A 587 -36.44 -59.83 79.72
N GLN A 588 -35.77 -60.90 79.30
CA GLN A 588 -35.61 -61.26 77.88
C GLN A 588 -35.24 -62.75 77.72
N GLY A 589 -35.81 -63.42 76.72
CA GLY A 589 -35.48 -64.79 76.32
C GLY A 589 -35.98 -65.03 74.90
N SER A 590 -35.20 -65.73 74.07
CA SER A 590 -35.48 -65.93 72.64
C SER A 590 -35.23 -67.38 72.24
N LEU A 591 -36.04 -67.89 71.30
CA LEU A 591 -35.65 -69.00 70.45
C LEU A 591 -35.95 -68.67 68.98
N THR A 592 -35.08 -69.14 68.11
CA THR A 592 -35.12 -68.97 66.65
C THR A 592 -36.26 -69.77 66.01
N SER A 593 -36.88 -69.21 64.96
CA SER A 593 -38.00 -69.82 64.23
C SER A 593 -38.01 -69.40 62.76
N ALA A 594 -38.75 -70.14 61.91
CA ALA A 594 -38.95 -69.95 60.46
C ALA A 594 -37.65 -69.99 59.60
N ALA A 595 -37.38 -70.96 58.72
CA ALA A 595 -38.24 -71.95 58.02
C ALA A 595 -39.30 -71.34 57.08
N VAL A 596 -39.92 -72.22 56.25
CA VAL A 596 -40.93 -71.97 55.20
C VAL A 596 -40.37 -71.53 53.83
N VAL A 597 -40.81 -72.06 52.66
CA VAL A 597 -41.08 -73.45 52.20
C VAL A 597 -41.42 -73.43 50.68
N SER A 598 -41.23 -74.57 50.01
CA SER A 598 -41.79 -75.02 48.71
C SER A 598 -42.28 -74.04 47.63
N ASN A 599 -41.60 -74.11 46.48
CA ASN A 599 -42.08 -74.69 45.21
C ASN A 599 -43.46 -74.31 44.60
N GLN A 600 -43.40 -74.16 43.26
CA GLN A 600 -44.43 -74.48 42.25
C GLN A 600 -45.73 -73.64 42.17
N GLY A 601 -45.83 -72.88 41.06
CA GLY A 601 -46.75 -73.30 40.00
C GLY A 601 -47.82 -72.32 39.50
N GLU A 602 -48.02 -72.37 38.17
CA GLU A 602 -49.23 -72.01 37.41
C GLU A 602 -49.68 -70.54 37.17
N ARG A 603 -50.23 -70.35 35.96
CA ARG A 603 -51.37 -69.48 35.53
C ARG A 603 -51.30 -67.94 35.43
N SER A 604 -51.24 -67.53 34.15
CA SER A 604 -52.29 -66.77 33.42
C SER A 604 -52.40 -65.22 33.48
N LEU A 605 -52.59 -64.66 32.27
CA LEU A 605 -53.45 -63.51 31.88
C LEU A 605 -53.40 -62.16 32.66
N GLY A 606 -52.97 -61.11 31.94
CA GLY A 606 -53.93 -60.04 31.57
C GLY A 606 -53.96 -58.68 32.29
N ARG A 607 -53.19 -57.71 31.76
CA ARG A 607 -53.63 -56.33 31.39
C ARG A 607 -53.99 -55.28 32.50
N LEU A 608 -53.19 -54.19 32.50
CA LEU A 608 -53.46 -52.75 32.84
C LEU A 608 -53.44 -52.21 34.29
N SER A 609 -52.98 -50.95 34.39
CA SER A 609 -53.13 -49.92 35.48
C SER A 609 -52.31 -50.13 36.78
N SER A 610 -51.93 -49.10 37.57
CA SER A 610 -51.66 -47.65 37.36
C SER A 610 -51.02 -47.02 38.65
N GLU A 611 -50.59 -45.74 38.60
CA GLU A 611 -50.30 -44.82 39.74
C GLU A 611 -48.97 -45.03 40.54
N LYS A 612 -48.32 -44.05 41.20
CA LYS A 612 -48.47 -42.55 41.28
C LYS A 612 -47.18 -41.84 41.75
N GLY A 613 -47.05 -40.53 41.48
CA GLY A 613 -46.09 -39.61 42.12
C GLY A 613 -45.75 -38.36 41.25
N ILE A 614 -46.49 -37.22 41.33
CA ILE A 614 -46.20 -36.05 42.20
C ILE A 614 -44.93 -35.31 41.74
N LYS A 615 -44.89 -34.06 41.23
CA LYS A 615 -45.82 -32.90 41.01
C LYS A 615 -45.29 -32.09 39.76
N ILE A 616 -45.98 -31.23 38.99
CA ILE A 616 -47.04 -30.18 39.19
C ILE A 616 -46.44 -28.87 39.80
N PRO A 617 -46.74 -27.62 39.35
CA PRO A 617 -47.65 -27.09 38.28
C PRO A 617 -46.83 -26.39 37.14
N SER A 618 -47.20 -25.42 36.27
CA SER A 618 -48.41 -24.67 35.80
C SER A 618 -48.05 -23.81 34.53
N LEU A 619 -48.92 -23.22 33.69
CA LEU A 619 -50.31 -23.51 33.22
C LEU A 619 -50.61 -22.70 31.91
N HIS A 620 -51.69 -23.09 31.21
CA HIS A 620 -52.24 -22.73 29.87
C HIS A 620 -52.52 -21.22 29.54
N GLY A 621 -52.99 -20.80 28.35
CA GLY A 621 -53.55 -21.51 27.17
C GLY A 621 -53.90 -20.61 25.97
N ALA A 622 -54.52 -21.14 24.92
CA ALA A 622 -54.71 -20.49 23.60
C ALA A 622 -56.18 -20.16 23.22
N SER A 623 -56.42 -19.32 22.19
CA SER A 623 -57.25 -19.66 21.00
C SER A 623 -57.36 -18.56 19.90
N LYS A 624 -57.80 -18.98 18.69
CA LYS A 624 -58.08 -18.26 17.40
C LYS A 624 -59.37 -17.36 17.47
N PRO A 625 -59.97 -16.72 16.40
CA PRO A 625 -59.79 -16.89 14.92
C PRO A 625 -60.08 -15.72 13.89
N THR A 626 -59.77 -16.01 12.60
CA THR A 626 -60.43 -15.60 11.31
C THR A 626 -60.25 -14.25 10.57
N THR A 627 -60.40 -14.38 9.24
CA THR A 627 -60.86 -13.44 8.17
C THR A 627 -59.91 -12.45 7.48
N SER A 628 -60.09 -12.37 6.16
CA SER A 628 -59.54 -11.45 5.14
C SER A 628 -60.70 -11.01 4.21
N PRO A 629 -60.60 -9.92 3.41
CA PRO A 629 -60.19 -10.11 2.00
C PRO A 629 -59.59 -8.89 1.24
N THR A 630 -59.15 -9.17 0.00
CA THR A 630 -59.08 -8.28 -1.21
C THR A 630 -58.11 -7.10 -1.35
N SER A 631 -57.13 -7.30 -2.27
CA SER A 631 -56.88 -6.51 -3.51
C SER A 631 -56.42 -5.04 -3.46
N GLY A 632 -55.23 -4.77 -4.03
CA GLY A 632 -54.79 -3.43 -4.45
C GLY A 632 -53.28 -3.26 -4.66
N GLN A 633 -52.76 -3.52 -5.87
CA GLN A 633 -51.42 -3.08 -6.32
C GLN A 633 -51.52 -1.70 -7.04
N PRO A 634 -50.41 -0.97 -7.33
CA PRO A 634 -48.99 -1.37 -7.29
C PRO A 634 -47.98 -0.40 -6.62
N LYS A 635 -46.76 -0.91 -6.41
CA LYS A 635 -45.43 -0.25 -6.45
C LYS A 635 -45.26 1.21 -5.97
N GLY A 636 -44.36 1.40 -4.99
CA GLY A 636 -43.23 2.34 -5.18
C GLY A 636 -42.91 3.35 -4.06
N VAL A 637 -42.02 2.95 -3.13
CA VAL A 637 -41.06 3.81 -2.39
C VAL A 637 -41.61 5.02 -1.61
N SER A 638 -41.66 4.92 -0.26
CA SER A 638 -41.06 5.92 0.68
C SER A 638 -41.23 5.57 2.19
N SER A 639 -40.20 5.94 2.97
CA SER A 639 -40.17 6.40 4.38
C SER A 639 -41.26 6.05 5.42
N SER A 640 -40.82 5.57 6.60
CA SER A 640 -41.05 6.12 7.98
C SER A 640 -42.49 6.53 8.45
N SER A 641 -42.98 6.30 9.68
CA SER A 641 -42.41 6.66 11.01
C SER A 641 -43.49 6.57 12.14
N LEU A 642 -43.16 7.03 13.37
CA LEU A 642 -44.03 7.46 14.50
C LEU A 642 -44.69 6.34 15.35
N PRO A 643 -44.96 6.57 16.68
CA PRO A 643 -45.87 7.60 17.23
C PRO A 643 -45.25 8.89 17.83
N THR A 644 -46.09 9.76 18.41
CA THR A 644 -45.98 11.23 18.29
C THR A 644 -46.27 12.02 19.60
N LEU A 645 -45.53 13.13 19.85
CA LEU A 645 -45.90 14.34 20.64
C LEU A 645 -46.20 14.18 22.17
N PRO A 646 -46.37 15.26 23.01
CA PRO A 646 -46.63 16.69 22.71
C PRO A 646 -45.69 17.75 23.35
N HIS A 647 -46.09 19.03 23.22
CA HIS A 647 -45.35 20.29 23.48
C HIS A 647 -45.85 21.01 24.76
N PRO A 648 -45.22 22.12 25.24
CA PRO A 648 -45.85 23.45 25.04
C PRO A 648 -44.89 24.66 24.85
N HIS A 649 -45.46 25.85 24.65
CA HIS A 649 -44.87 27.09 24.11
C HIS A 649 -45.78 28.31 24.48
N PRO A 650 -45.61 29.56 23.97
CA PRO A 650 -44.50 30.19 23.23
C PRO A 650 -43.76 31.24 24.09
N PRO A 651 -44.25 32.47 24.41
CA PRO A 651 -44.75 33.62 23.61
C PRO A 651 -43.72 34.80 23.52
N LYS A 652 -43.88 35.93 22.77
CA LYS A 652 -44.66 36.36 21.58
C LYS A 652 -44.10 37.72 21.06
N GLY A 653 -43.89 37.88 19.74
CA GLY A 653 -43.78 39.19 19.05
C GLY A 653 -42.36 39.80 18.90
N ARG A 654 -42.09 40.68 17.92
CA ARG A 654 -42.82 41.02 16.67
C ARG A 654 -41.79 41.53 15.62
N ALA A 655 -42.09 41.38 14.33
CA ALA A 655 -41.15 41.53 13.22
C ALA A 655 -40.54 42.94 13.00
N SER A 656 -39.31 42.99 12.47
CA SER A 656 -38.92 43.93 11.40
C SER A 656 -37.69 43.47 10.58
N SER A 657 -37.67 43.92 9.32
CA SER A 657 -36.58 44.19 8.35
C SER A 657 -35.25 43.40 8.29
N VAL A 658 -34.84 43.13 7.05
CA VAL A 658 -33.49 42.65 6.68
C VAL A 658 -32.50 43.83 6.64
N ASN A 659 -31.68 43.98 7.69
CA ASN A 659 -30.38 44.68 7.60
C ASN A 659 -29.44 44.42 8.79
N GLU A 660 -29.96 44.09 9.98
CA GLU A 660 -29.18 44.18 11.24
C GLU A 660 -28.30 42.94 11.56
N THR A 661 -28.57 41.79 10.94
CA THR A 661 -27.78 40.55 11.17
C THR A 661 -26.33 40.65 10.69
N ARG A 662 -26.02 41.55 9.75
CA ARG A 662 -24.67 41.74 9.18
C ARG A 662 -23.67 42.41 10.14
N HIS A 663 -24.06 42.77 11.37
CA HIS A 663 -23.14 43.35 12.37
C HIS A 663 -22.90 42.47 13.62
N ARG A 664 -23.74 41.47 13.92
CA ARG A 664 -23.51 40.59 15.09
C ARG A 664 -22.52 39.44 14.85
N LEU A 665 -22.36 38.96 13.62
CA LEU A 665 -21.34 37.96 13.29
C LEU A 665 -19.91 38.49 13.42
N ALA A 666 -19.68 39.78 13.14
CA ALA A 666 -18.38 40.43 13.28
C ALA A 666 -17.89 40.51 14.74
N ALA A 667 -18.81 40.58 15.71
CA ALA A 667 -18.48 40.66 17.13
C ALA A 667 -18.04 39.31 17.73
N LEU A 668 -18.67 38.20 17.32
CA LEU A 668 -18.37 36.86 17.85
C LEU A 668 -17.06 36.26 17.28
N LEU A 669 -16.67 36.63 16.05
CA LEU A 669 -15.39 36.18 15.46
C LEU A 669 -14.16 36.83 16.11
N ARG A 670 -14.29 38.00 16.75
CA ARG A 670 -13.16 38.67 17.43
C ARG A 670 -12.74 38.05 18.77
N ARG A 671 -13.51 37.10 19.32
CA ARG A 671 -13.27 36.53 20.67
C ARG A 671 -12.69 35.11 20.68
N ARG A 672 -12.04 34.68 19.59
CA ARG A 672 -11.37 33.37 19.44
C ARG A 672 -9.97 33.42 18.81
N LEU A 673 -9.34 34.60 18.76
CA LEU A 673 -7.98 34.81 18.22
C LEU A 673 -7.03 35.41 19.26
N THR A 674 -7.10 34.87 20.49
CA THR A 674 -6.27 35.22 21.64
C THR A 674 -5.88 33.99 22.48
N GLN A 675 -5.62 32.83 21.84
CA GLN A 675 -4.84 31.75 22.50
C GLN A 675 -4.17 30.72 21.57
N GLN A 676 -3.67 31.17 20.40
CA GLN A 676 -2.38 30.75 19.81
C GLN A 676 -1.96 31.80 18.76
#